data_AF-A0AAW6F3W6-F1
#
_entry.id   AF-A0AAW6F3W6-F1
#
_cell.length_a   1.000
_cell.length_b   1.000
_cell.length_c   1.000
_cell.angle_alpha   90.00
_cell.angle_beta   90.00
_cell.angle_gamma   90.00
#
_symmetry.space_group_name_H-M   'P 1'
#
loop_
_entity.id
_entity.type
_entity.pdbx_description
1 polymer ?
#
loop_
_entity_poly.entity_id
_entity_poly.type
_entity_poly.pdbx_seq_one_letter_code
_entity_poly.pdbx_strand_id
1 'polypeptide(L)'
;MNNNTQGYGDRKNPNPAEALQNAILLGATAKGTVRVENTTINLAANAQSGVLIDGELTDVSLVNTKIEGQVNGSNQFGVYIHHKKTPVTVDSTTILLNNHYCIYANNAGDQKLTIKNKSNIVGYGALYLYETSDMNVHVSGGSILTGKTKNKGVSDSFAAIAISTNNSTVGASNNEIVIEDSYIGNKFAEQETMAMTPIKINGSFTPIPCDNKIILKGKTIVSTTDNIKNPTIVGYGMNPDKYNNVIMLEGTDVQLQDQNGKPCVIINKPDGSFRNAAVSIVTAIDFGELYGSTYYHEGIAYAGDIIMIPDTTIAETLDALNAAEYTFFKAPTVPSDQGTTPAIWEPYVIPDSVIFDCKDGCLVAKESAAKTYAIANPYKRVYWLNQGEKSFSIKDYAVAIEIKNDTTWVTPYSERKVNVLDGATLTLSTPMVLDTVTMEEGAQLRSALTDVNQKVTAKVLRFAPKLSGNNWKALGVPFTSLEVKDSKGASVSAPSAQEADNGIWFADLKNNKTPIFEVKTDNFGAAGLWAANGDTYTISSEGAFEFKTLEEPAAPTETGTFLMCSNPNTFTITLKQSAYILTADGTSFEQEANPEIKPFQSFVLTDAKTLSTLRSLRIGDGVVTGNQTIEPVDGYYVTTDRGAIVIHTPEPMDVVIIGMNGKVAYRGEVTDGQRIMVPSGIYAVNGQLVRVK
;
A
#
# COMPACT_ATOMS: atom_id res chain seq x y z
N MET A 1 41.88 36.96 -23.87
CA MET A 1 41.90 36.72 -25.32
C MET A 1 40.59 37.20 -25.90
N ASN A 2 40.61 38.07 -26.91
CA ASN A 2 39.41 38.53 -27.61
C ASN A 2 39.39 37.87 -28.98
N ASN A 3 38.51 36.89 -29.16
CA ASN A 3 38.33 36.24 -30.45
C ASN A 3 37.26 37.00 -31.23
N ASN A 4 37.68 37.86 -32.15
CA ASN A 4 36.79 38.71 -32.96
C ASN A 4 36.53 38.15 -34.36
N THR A 5 37.21 37.06 -34.73
CA THR A 5 37.14 36.50 -36.08
C THR A 5 36.06 35.44 -36.16
N GLN A 6 35.15 35.57 -37.12
CA GLN A 6 34.08 34.61 -37.36
C GLN A 6 34.63 33.35 -38.06
N GLY A 7 34.21 32.16 -37.61
CA GLY A 7 34.47 30.90 -38.33
C GLY A 7 33.49 30.63 -39.49
N TYR A 8 33.68 29.53 -40.20
CA TYR A 8 32.91 29.18 -41.41
C TYR A 8 31.53 28.56 -41.13
N GLY A 9 31.27 28.11 -39.90
CA GLY A 9 29.89 28.08 -39.38
C GLY A 9 29.12 26.77 -39.41
N ASP A 10 29.72 25.62 -39.71
CA ASP A 10 29.00 24.34 -39.64
C ASP A 10 29.37 23.50 -38.41
N ARG A 11 28.41 23.36 -37.49
CA ARG A 11 28.49 22.49 -36.30
C ARG A 11 28.56 20.99 -36.64
N LYS A 12 28.15 20.61 -37.86
CA LYS A 12 28.15 19.23 -38.37
C LYS A 12 29.41 18.90 -39.16
N ASN A 13 30.37 19.82 -39.25
CA ASN A 13 31.63 19.53 -39.92
C ASN A 13 32.36 18.41 -39.14
N PRO A 14 32.75 17.30 -39.80
CA PRO A 14 33.54 16.24 -39.16
C PRO A 14 34.91 16.73 -38.67
N ASN A 15 35.36 17.92 -39.11
CA ASN A 15 36.56 18.58 -38.61
C ASN A 15 36.21 19.96 -37.99
N PRO A 16 35.92 20.04 -36.68
CA PRO A 16 35.57 21.29 -36.02
C PRO A 16 36.72 22.30 -36.01
N ALA A 17 37.98 21.86 -36.12
CA ALA A 17 39.14 22.74 -36.17
C ALA A 17 39.18 23.62 -37.43
N GLU A 18 38.62 23.12 -38.53
CA GLU A 18 38.51 23.85 -39.81
C GLU A 18 37.26 24.74 -39.89
N ALA A 19 36.19 24.37 -39.18
CA ALA A 19 34.91 25.05 -39.23
C ALA A 19 34.79 26.25 -38.27
N LEU A 20 35.53 26.20 -37.14
CA LEU A 20 35.43 27.17 -36.06
C LEU A 20 36.69 28.02 -35.97
N GLN A 21 36.51 29.28 -35.59
CA GLN A 21 37.63 30.08 -35.10
C GLN A 21 37.86 29.80 -33.61
N ASN A 22 38.97 29.15 -33.29
CA ASN A 22 39.28 28.71 -31.92
C ASN A 22 40.21 29.72 -31.24
N ALA A 23 39.92 30.10 -29.99
CA ALA A 23 40.85 30.92 -29.21
C ALA A 23 42.07 30.11 -28.77
N ILE A 24 41.86 28.84 -28.39
CA ILE A 24 42.90 27.84 -28.16
C ILE A 24 42.52 26.59 -28.94
N LEU A 25 43.39 26.17 -29.86
CA LEU A 25 43.27 24.93 -30.63
C LEU A 25 44.33 23.93 -30.18
N LEU A 26 43.91 22.79 -29.64
CA LEU A 26 44.76 21.64 -29.37
C LEU A 26 44.49 20.60 -30.46
N GLY A 27 45.07 20.80 -31.64
CA GLY A 27 44.80 19.99 -32.84
C GLY A 27 45.18 18.51 -32.70
N ALA A 28 44.72 17.68 -33.63
CA ALA A 28 44.87 16.21 -33.63
C ALA A 28 46.28 15.66 -33.31
N THR A 29 47.35 16.37 -33.67
CA THR A 29 48.74 15.95 -33.40
C THR A 29 49.30 16.42 -32.05
N ALA A 30 48.54 17.22 -31.29
CA ALA A 30 48.94 17.71 -29.98
C ALA A 30 49.06 16.55 -28.98
N LYS A 31 50.10 16.60 -28.15
CA LYS A 31 50.40 15.63 -27.09
C LYS A 31 50.85 16.39 -25.82
N GLY A 32 50.86 15.70 -24.68
CA GLY A 32 51.29 16.27 -23.39
C GLY A 32 50.14 16.92 -22.60
N THR A 33 50.47 17.83 -21.68
CA THR A 33 49.50 18.47 -20.78
C THR A 33 49.34 19.96 -21.10
N VAL A 34 48.11 20.44 -21.09
CA VAL A 34 47.78 21.86 -21.26
C VAL A 34 47.01 22.37 -20.06
N ARG A 35 47.45 23.50 -19.50
CA ARG A 35 46.78 24.19 -18.40
C ARG A 35 46.51 25.64 -18.80
N VAL A 36 45.23 26.04 -18.80
CA VAL A 36 44.77 27.41 -19.02
C VAL A 36 44.32 27.94 -17.67
N GLU A 37 45.01 28.97 -17.16
CA GLU A 37 44.80 29.46 -15.80
C GLU A 37 44.63 30.97 -15.77
N ASN A 38 43.74 31.48 -14.92
CA ASN A 38 43.50 32.92 -14.70
C ASN A 38 43.25 33.71 -16.00
N THR A 39 42.55 33.09 -16.95
CA THR A 39 42.38 33.61 -18.31
C THR A 39 40.93 34.00 -18.57
N THR A 40 40.71 35.14 -19.24
CA THR A 40 39.39 35.50 -19.80
C THR A 40 39.42 35.34 -21.31
N ILE A 41 38.47 34.59 -21.88
CA ILE A 41 38.28 34.36 -23.31
C ILE A 41 36.92 34.93 -23.72
N ASN A 42 36.92 35.90 -24.63
CA ASN A 42 35.69 36.49 -25.17
C ASN A 42 35.46 35.98 -26.59
N LEU A 43 34.31 35.34 -26.81
CA LEU A 43 33.83 34.87 -28.11
C LEU A 43 32.91 35.96 -28.70
N ALA A 44 33.49 36.86 -29.49
CA ALA A 44 32.82 38.06 -29.99
C ALA A 44 32.19 37.90 -31.39
N ALA A 45 32.35 36.74 -32.04
CA ALA A 45 31.75 36.45 -33.35
C ALA A 45 31.11 35.05 -33.40
N ASN A 46 30.38 34.74 -34.48
CA ASN A 46 29.77 33.42 -34.65
C ASN A 46 30.82 32.35 -34.97
N ALA A 47 30.46 31.07 -34.76
CA ALA A 47 31.27 29.92 -35.12
C ALA A 47 32.65 29.93 -34.45
N GLN A 48 32.66 29.99 -33.12
CA GLN A 48 33.89 30.12 -32.33
C GLN A 48 33.94 29.08 -31.23
N SER A 49 35.15 28.70 -30.83
CA SER A 49 35.37 27.97 -29.59
C SER A 49 36.33 28.72 -28.66
N GLY A 50 36.14 28.57 -27.35
CA GLY A 50 37.13 29.00 -26.36
C GLY A 50 38.34 28.08 -26.40
N VAL A 51 38.10 26.79 -26.12
CA VAL A 51 39.12 25.74 -26.20
C VAL A 51 38.56 24.58 -27.03
N LEU A 52 39.22 24.26 -28.14
CA LEU A 52 38.97 23.05 -28.91
C LEU A 52 40.06 22.02 -28.61
N ILE A 53 39.64 20.84 -28.17
CA ILE A 53 40.48 19.69 -27.86
C ILE A 53 40.21 18.65 -28.94
N ASP A 54 41.22 18.38 -29.75
CA ASP A 54 41.15 17.48 -30.91
C ASP A 54 42.28 16.42 -30.86
N GLY A 55 43.41 16.73 -30.21
CA GLY A 55 44.48 15.77 -29.94
C GLY A 55 44.20 14.80 -28.78
N GLU A 56 44.98 13.72 -28.72
CA GLU A 56 45.04 12.81 -27.57
C GLU A 56 46.12 13.31 -26.57
N LEU A 57 45.74 14.18 -25.65
CA LEU A 57 46.59 14.78 -24.63
C LEU A 57 46.54 13.98 -23.32
N THR A 58 47.55 14.15 -22.47
CA THR A 58 47.58 13.51 -21.14
C THR A 58 46.66 14.19 -20.14
N ASP A 59 46.47 15.51 -20.25
CA ASP A 59 45.50 16.29 -19.45
C ASP A 59 45.26 17.67 -20.09
N VAL A 60 44.02 18.14 -20.03
CA VAL A 60 43.66 19.53 -20.34
C VAL A 60 42.89 20.12 -19.16
N SER A 61 43.40 21.19 -18.55
CA SER A 61 42.75 21.84 -17.42
C SER A 61 42.50 23.33 -17.64
N LEU A 62 41.28 23.77 -17.31
CA LEU A 62 40.89 25.17 -17.20
C LEU A 62 40.71 25.50 -15.72
N VAL A 63 41.52 26.41 -15.18
CA VAL A 63 41.49 26.79 -13.77
C VAL A 63 41.27 28.28 -13.62
N ASN A 64 40.26 28.67 -12.85
CA ASN A 64 39.88 30.09 -12.67
C ASN A 64 39.80 30.85 -14.01
N THR A 65 39.21 30.21 -15.01
CA THR A 65 39.07 30.75 -16.36
C THR A 65 37.65 31.28 -16.55
N LYS A 66 37.50 32.30 -17.39
CA LYS A 66 36.21 32.86 -17.77
C LYS A 66 36.06 32.80 -19.29
N ILE A 67 34.99 32.19 -19.78
CA ILE A 67 34.66 32.16 -21.22
C ILE A 67 33.29 32.80 -21.42
N GLU A 68 33.20 33.85 -22.22
CA GLU A 68 31.96 34.59 -22.46
C GLU A 68 31.60 34.62 -23.94
N GLY A 69 30.36 34.25 -24.25
CA GLY A 69 29.77 34.37 -25.59
C GLY A 69 28.95 35.64 -25.75
N GLN A 70 28.92 36.17 -26.96
CA GLN A 70 28.07 37.33 -27.30
C GLN A 70 26.57 36.99 -27.16
N VAL A 71 25.74 38.04 -27.04
CA VAL A 71 24.31 37.94 -26.72
C VAL A 71 23.51 37.10 -27.74
N ASN A 72 23.88 37.16 -29.02
CA ASN A 72 23.21 36.49 -30.14
C ASN A 72 24.17 35.55 -30.91
N GLY A 73 25.20 35.04 -30.24
CA GLY A 73 26.28 34.29 -30.89
C GLY A 73 25.85 32.90 -31.31
N SER A 74 25.92 32.59 -32.59
CA SER A 74 25.61 31.26 -33.13
C SER A 74 26.86 30.38 -33.24
N ASN A 75 26.72 29.08 -32.99
CA ASN A 75 27.74 28.05 -33.02
C ASN A 75 28.96 28.40 -32.16
N GLN A 76 28.70 28.91 -30.95
CA GLN A 76 29.74 29.22 -29.96
C GLN A 76 29.89 28.08 -28.95
N PHE A 77 31.12 27.66 -28.68
CA PHE A 77 31.42 26.59 -27.73
C PHE A 77 32.43 27.09 -26.70
N GLY A 78 32.22 26.78 -25.42
CA GLY A 78 33.17 27.14 -24.38
C GLY A 78 34.38 26.21 -24.44
N VAL A 79 34.13 24.94 -24.14
CA VAL A 79 35.06 23.82 -24.31
C VAL A 79 34.45 22.84 -25.30
N TYR A 80 35.11 22.64 -26.43
CA TYR A 80 34.76 21.65 -27.42
C TYR A 80 35.73 20.48 -27.26
N ILE A 81 35.20 19.32 -26.87
CA ILE A 81 35.91 18.05 -26.78
C ILE A 81 35.60 17.21 -28.02
N HIS A 82 36.62 16.94 -28.81
CA HIS A 82 36.56 16.09 -29.99
C HIS A 82 37.60 14.98 -29.86
N HIS A 83 37.25 13.76 -30.29
CA HIS A 83 38.05 12.54 -30.15
C HIS A 83 38.22 12.01 -28.72
N LYS A 84 38.85 10.83 -28.60
CA LYS A 84 38.92 10.00 -27.39
C LYS A 84 40.19 10.25 -26.57
N LYS A 85 40.19 9.79 -25.31
CA LYS A 85 41.37 9.61 -24.42
C LYS A 85 42.03 10.86 -23.83
N THR A 86 41.44 12.04 -23.93
CA THR A 86 41.97 13.24 -23.28
C THR A 86 41.19 13.58 -22.02
N PRO A 87 41.75 13.41 -20.80
CA PRO A 87 41.11 13.90 -19.58
C PRO A 87 40.96 15.43 -19.62
N VAL A 88 39.79 15.93 -19.20
CA VAL A 88 39.49 17.36 -19.16
C VAL A 88 39.04 17.77 -17.76
N THR A 89 39.61 18.85 -17.21
CA THR A 89 39.23 19.42 -15.92
C THR A 89 38.79 20.88 -16.08
N VAL A 90 37.62 21.20 -15.53
CA VAL A 90 37.06 22.55 -15.41
C VAL A 90 36.96 22.86 -13.91
N ASP A 91 37.84 23.73 -13.41
CA ASP A 91 38.01 24.02 -11.99
C ASP A 91 37.81 25.52 -11.74
N SER A 92 36.88 25.87 -10.84
CA SER A 92 36.58 27.26 -10.48
C SER A 92 36.34 28.16 -11.71
N THR A 93 35.81 27.58 -12.79
CA THR A 93 35.76 28.20 -14.11
C THR A 93 34.33 28.60 -14.44
N THR A 94 34.18 29.75 -15.08
CA THR A 94 32.88 30.29 -15.50
C THR A 94 32.77 30.26 -17.01
N ILE A 95 31.73 29.62 -17.55
CA ILE A 95 31.44 29.59 -18.99
C ILE A 95 30.02 30.10 -19.18
N LEU A 96 29.86 31.27 -19.81
CA LEU A 96 28.57 31.93 -20.03
C LEU A 96 28.32 32.11 -21.52
N LEU A 97 27.46 31.26 -22.09
CA LEU A 97 27.04 31.36 -23.48
C LEU A 97 25.56 31.70 -23.56
N ASN A 98 25.18 32.50 -24.57
CA ASN A 98 23.78 32.93 -24.69
C ASN A 98 22.94 32.07 -25.63
N ASN A 99 23.55 31.33 -26.57
CA ASN A 99 22.79 30.63 -27.61
C ASN A 99 23.34 29.25 -28.02
N HIS A 100 24.36 28.70 -27.36
CA HIS A 100 24.94 27.38 -27.70
C HIS A 100 25.52 26.66 -26.46
N TYR A 101 26.20 25.53 -26.68
CA TYR A 101 26.64 24.60 -25.65
C TYR A 101 27.95 25.02 -24.98
N CYS A 102 27.96 25.09 -23.65
CA CYS A 102 29.15 25.51 -22.90
C CYS A 102 30.26 24.46 -22.99
N ILE A 103 29.95 23.21 -22.66
CA ILE A 103 30.83 22.07 -22.85
C ILE A 103 30.16 21.14 -23.85
N TYR A 104 30.79 20.97 -25.01
CA TYR A 104 30.28 20.15 -26.09
C TYR A 104 31.27 19.03 -26.36
N ALA A 105 30.87 17.80 -26.02
CA ALA A 105 31.61 16.59 -26.34
C ALA A 105 30.95 15.96 -27.56
N ASN A 106 31.67 15.91 -28.68
CA ASN A 106 31.17 15.40 -29.95
C ASN A 106 32.09 14.30 -30.47
N ASN A 107 31.55 13.10 -30.68
CA ASN A 107 32.33 11.93 -31.09
C ASN A 107 33.52 11.66 -30.15
N ALA A 108 33.37 12.08 -28.88
CA ALA A 108 34.34 11.90 -27.82
C ALA A 108 34.06 10.61 -27.04
N GLY A 109 35.05 10.12 -26.31
CA GLY A 109 34.86 8.89 -25.54
C GLY A 109 36.11 8.35 -24.87
N ASP A 110 35.96 7.28 -24.09
CA ASP A 110 37.06 6.65 -23.36
C ASP A 110 37.91 7.68 -22.57
N GLN A 111 37.22 8.59 -21.88
CA GLN A 111 37.88 9.69 -21.16
C GLN A 111 37.04 10.24 -20.00
N LYS A 112 37.69 11.06 -19.18
CA LYS A 112 37.10 11.69 -18.00
C LYS A 112 36.93 13.20 -18.19
N LEU A 113 35.77 13.73 -17.80
CA LEU A 113 35.51 15.16 -17.65
C LEU A 113 35.22 15.47 -16.18
N THR A 114 35.97 16.37 -15.56
CA THR A 114 35.75 16.79 -14.17
C THR A 114 35.36 18.26 -14.13
N ILE A 115 34.21 18.59 -13.53
CA ILE A 115 33.75 19.96 -13.29
C ILE A 115 33.68 20.14 -11.76
N LYS A 116 34.43 21.09 -11.20
CA LYS A 116 34.55 21.19 -9.74
C LYS A 116 34.73 22.62 -9.22
N ASN A 117 34.67 22.74 -7.89
CA ASN A 117 35.00 23.94 -7.12
C ASN A 117 34.20 25.17 -7.56
N LYS A 118 32.87 25.10 -7.48
CA LYS A 118 31.95 26.20 -7.83
C LYS A 118 32.12 26.70 -9.27
N SER A 119 32.45 25.80 -10.19
CA SER A 119 32.42 26.13 -11.62
C SER A 119 30.98 26.47 -12.03
N ASN A 120 30.81 27.52 -12.83
CA ASN A 120 29.50 28.07 -13.20
C ASN A 120 29.31 28.02 -14.71
N ILE A 121 28.47 27.09 -15.18
CA ILE A 121 28.33 26.74 -16.58
C ILE A 121 26.90 27.02 -17.02
N VAL A 122 26.71 28.06 -17.81
CA VAL A 122 25.38 28.57 -18.20
C VAL A 122 25.32 28.78 -19.70
N GLY A 123 24.47 28.02 -20.38
CA GLY A 123 24.30 28.09 -21.84
C GLY A 123 23.09 27.33 -22.33
N TYR A 124 22.93 27.22 -23.64
CA TYR A 124 21.83 26.48 -24.28
C TYR A 124 21.72 25.04 -23.75
N GLY A 125 22.88 24.40 -23.62
CA GLY A 125 23.10 23.32 -22.67
C GLY A 125 24.43 23.54 -21.98
N ALA A 126 24.48 23.32 -20.67
CA ALA A 126 25.71 23.45 -19.89
C ALA A 126 26.69 22.33 -20.26
N LEU A 127 26.17 21.12 -20.41
CA LEU A 127 26.90 19.93 -20.85
C LEU A 127 26.10 19.22 -21.94
N TYR A 128 26.74 18.96 -23.08
CA TYR A 128 26.15 18.18 -24.15
C TYR A 128 27.08 17.06 -24.60
N LEU A 129 26.64 15.83 -24.36
CA LEU A 129 27.26 14.60 -24.83
C LEU A 129 26.57 14.15 -26.12
N TYR A 130 27.20 14.41 -27.24
CA TYR A 130 26.67 14.13 -28.57
C TYR A 130 27.50 13.04 -29.24
N GLU A 131 26.88 11.90 -29.53
CA GLU A 131 27.55 10.74 -30.17
C GLU A 131 28.77 10.26 -29.37
N THR A 132 28.69 10.29 -28.03
CA THR A 132 29.80 9.92 -27.15
C THR A 132 29.73 8.48 -26.67
N SER A 133 30.88 7.84 -26.47
CA SER A 133 30.96 6.47 -25.90
C SER A 133 31.90 6.41 -24.71
N ASP A 134 31.51 5.77 -23.61
CA ASP A 134 32.40 5.54 -22.46
C ASP A 134 32.96 6.84 -21.83
N MET A 135 32.18 7.93 -21.83
CA MET A 135 32.53 9.17 -21.12
C MET A 135 32.20 9.06 -19.64
N ASN A 136 33.16 9.44 -18.79
CA ASN A 136 32.95 9.56 -17.34
C ASN A 136 32.98 11.02 -16.91
N VAL A 137 31.83 11.60 -16.60
CA VAL A 137 31.68 12.99 -16.15
C VAL A 137 31.49 13.03 -14.65
N HIS A 138 32.24 13.89 -13.95
CA HIS A 138 32.06 14.13 -12.53
C HIS A 138 31.89 15.63 -12.25
N VAL A 139 30.73 16.02 -11.73
CA VAL A 139 30.38 17.39 -11.33
C VAL A 139 30.34 17.46 -9.80
N SER A 140 31.13 18.35 -9.20
CA SER A 140 31.28 18.39 -7.74
C SER A 140 31.57 19.79 -7.16
N GLY A 141 31.58 19.89 -5.83
CA GLY A 141 32.11 21.05 -5.11
C GLY A 141 31.29 22.33 -5.26
N GLY A 142 29.96 22.22 -5.26
CA GLY A 142 29.05 23.36 -5.39
C GLY A 142 29.00 23.94 -6.81
N SER A 143 29.30 23.15 -7.84
CA SER A 143 29.27 23.60 -9.23
C SER A 143 27.82 23.74 -9.72
N ILE A 144 27.61 24.61 -10.71
CA ILE A 144 26.29 24.99 -11.22
C ILE A 144 26.26 24.73 -12.72
N LEU A 145 25.33 23.88 -13.17
CA LEU A 145 25.03 23.64 -14.58
C LEU A 145 23.62 24.16 -14.85
N THR A 146 23.50 25.14 -15.75
CA THR A 146 22.20 25.73 -16.10
C THR A 146 21.97 25.73 -17.61
N GLY A 147 20.88 25.08 -18.02
CA GLY A 147 20.33 25.21 -19.38
C GLY A 147 19.56 26.52 -19.53
N LYS A 148 19.79 27.27 -20.61
CA LYS A 148 19.17 28.57 -20.88
C LYS A 148 18.99 28.78 -22.37
N THR A 149 17.78 29.04 -22.83
CA THR A 149 17.48 29.36 -24.23
C THR A 149 16.84 30.74 -24.41
N LYS A 150 17.05 31.34 -25.59
CA LYS A 150 16.31 32.51 -26.10
C LYS A 150 15.58 32.22 -27.40
N ASN A 151 15.76 31.02 -27.97
CA ASN A 151 15.25 30.68 -29.29
C ASN A 151 13.77 30.33 -29.22
N LYS A 152 13.01 30.81 -30.22
CA LYS A 152 11.67 30.34 -30.56
C LYS A 152 11.82 29.21 -31.59
N GLY A 153 11.45 27.99 -31.24
CA GLY A 153 11.42 26.87 -32.19
C GLY A 153 11.80 25.52 -31.61
N VAL A 154 11.47 24.46 -32.36
CA VAL A 154 11.77 23.06 -32.03
C VAL A 154 13.26 22.78 -32.18
N SER A 155 13.89 22.27 -31.12
CA SER A 155 15.22 21.68 -31.19
C SER A 155 15.29 20.50 -30.24
N ASP A 156 15.84 19.41 -30.74
CA ASP A 156 15.78 18.12 -30.04
C ASP A 156 16.74 18.02 -28.85
N SER A 157 17.40 19.12 -28.43
CA SER A 157 18.59 19.09 -27.56
C SER A 157 18.57 20.09 -26.38
N PHE A 158 17.40 20.58 -25.97
CA PHE A 158 17.29 21.56 -24.88
C PHE A 158 17.32 20.92 -23.48
N ALA A 159 18.43 21.05 -22.77
CA ALA A 159 18.57 20.70 -21.35
C ALA A 159 19.84 21.30 -20.74
N ALA A 160 19.93 21.35 -19.41
CA ALA A 160 21.18 21.65 -18.73
C ALA A 160 22.23 20.57 -19.04
N ILE A 161 21.81 19.31 -19.04
CA ILE A 161 22.58 18.14 -19.45
C ILE A 161 21.83 17.43 -20.56
N ALA A 162 22.46 17.28 -21.73
CA ALA A 162 21.90 16.54 -22.84
C ALA A 162 22.79 15.35 -23.23
N ILE A 163 22.17 14.21 -23.53
CA ILE A 163 22.79 13.04 -24.14
C ILE A 163 22.01 12.72 -25.41
N SER A 164 22.65 12.69 -26.57
CA SER A 164 21.94 12.44 -27.82
C SER A 164 22.81 11.86 -28.93
N THR A 165 22.13 11.43 -29.99
CA THR A 165 22.70 10.95 -31.25
C THR A 165 22.02 11.66 -32.41
N ASN A 166 22.62 11.59 -33.61
CA ASN A 166 21.98 12.07 -34.83
C ASN A 166 22.47 11.30 -36.06
N ASN A 167 21.83 10.16 -36.33
CA ASN A 167 21.99 9.43 -37.58
C ASN A 167 23.46 9.10 -37.93
N SER A 168 24.24 8.75 -36.91
CA SER A 168 25.64 8.35 -37.02
C SER A 168 25.80 6.83 -36.95
N THR A 169 27.03 6.34 -37.13
CA THR A 169 27.37 4.93 -36.84
C THR A 169 27.65 4.67 -35.35
N VAL A 170 27.84 5.71 -34.55
CA VAL A 170 28.27 5.65 -33.14
C VAL A 170 27.18 6.25 -32.25
N GLY A 171 26.47 5.38 -31.52
CA GLY A 171 25.45 5.82 -30.57
C GLY A 171 26.01 6.36 -29.26
N ALA A 172 25.28 7.29 -28.63
CA ALA A 172 25.61 7.80 -27.32
C ALA A 172 25.40 6.67 -26.29
N SER A 173 26.50 6.06 -25.87
CA SER A 173 26.48 4.79 -25.15
C SER A 173 27.46 4.73 -23.99
N ASN A 174 27.12 3.98 -22.94
CA ASN A 174 28.00 3.73 -21.80
C ASN A 174 28.54 5.01 -21.11
N ASN A 175 27.82 6.12 -21.18
CA ASN A 175 28.27 7.35 -20.51
C ASN A 175 27.82 7.33 -19.04
N GLU A 176 28.71 7.65 -18.12
CA GLU A 176 28.40 7.82 -16.70
C GLU A 176 28.58 9.29 -16.29
N ILE A 177 27.53 9.89 -15.71
CA ILE A 177 27.57 11.25 -15.17
C ILE A 177 27.27 11.21 -13.68
N VAL A 178 28.26 11.55 -12.86
CA VAL A 178 28.11 11.67 -11.41
C VAL A 178 27.99 13.14 -11.03
N ILE A 179 26.98 13.48 -10.23
CA ILE A 179 26.75 14.83 -9.74
C ILE A 179 26.64 14.82 -8.21
N GLU A 180 27.55 15.53 -7.57
CA GLU A 180 27.75 15.55 -6.13
C GLU A 180 27.74 16.98 -5.60
N ASP A 181 26.94 17.25 -4.57
CA ASP A 181 26.87 18.55 -3.88
C ASP A 181 26.80 19.75 -4.85
N SER A 182 26.01 19.64 -5.91
CA SER A 182 26.00 20.59 -7.03
C SER A 182 24.58 20.90 -7.52
N TYR A 183 24.42 21.92 -8.35
CA TYR A 183 23.13 22.33 -8.90
C TYR A 183 23.00 22.02 -10.39
N ILE A 184 21.85 21.48 -10.77
CA ILE A 184 21.43 21.29 -12.16
C ILE A 184 20.03 21.89 -12.31
N GLY A 185 19.82 22.69 -13.33
CA GLY A 185 18.46 23.15 -13.63
C GLY A 185 18.38 23.97 -14.89
N ASN A 186 17.16 24.41 -15.18
CA ASN A 186 16.91 25.26 -16.33
C ASN A 186 16.56 26.68 -15.87
N LYS A 187 16.98 27.67 -16.67
CA LYS A 187 16.56 29.05 -16.52
C LYS A 187 15.92 29.54 -17.81
N PHE A 188 14.77 30.14 -17.61
CA PHE A 188 13.93 30.63 -18.66
C PHE A 188 14.02 32.16 -18.85
N ALA A 189 13.87 32.64 -20.08
CA ALA A 189 13.84 34.06 -20.46
C ALA A 189 12.41 34.47 -20.91
N GLU A 190 12.11 35.76 -20.86
CA GLU A 190 10.75 36.35 -21.02
C GLU A 190 10.00 36.04 -22.35
N GLN A 191 10.57 35.31 -23.31
CA GLN A 191 9.98 35.09 -24.65
C GLN A 191 9.93 33.62 -25.09
N GLU A 192 9.33 32.76 -24.28
CA GLU A 192 9.39 31.30 -24.48
C GLU A 192 8.14 30.64 -25.02
N THR A 193 8.38 29.58 -25.81
CA THR A 193 7.32 28.78 -26.42
C THR A 193 7.52 27.25 -26.31
N MET A 194 8.56 26.71 -25.64
CA MET A 194 8.87 25.26 -25.66
C MET A 194 9.31 24.66 -24.32
N ALA A 195 9.10 23.36 -24.18
CA ALA A 195 9.47 22.55 -23.02
C ALA A 195 10.99 22.24 -22.92
N MET A 196 11.61 22.51 -21.76
CA MET A 196 12.98 22.04 -21.44
C MET A 196 13.02 21.28 -20.11
N THR A 197 13.71 20.15 -20.09
CA THR A 197 13.94 19.34 -18.89
C THR A 197 15.39 19.53 -18.42
N PRO A 198 15.71 19.46 -17.12
CA PRO A 198 17.09 19.62 -16.63
C PRO A 198 18.06 18.60 -17.26
N ILE A 199 17.57 17.38 -17.46
CA ILE A 199 18.34 16.28 -18.04
C ILE A 199 17.55 15.71 -19.22
N LYS A 200 18.15 15.66 -20.41
CA LYS A 200 17.53 15.06 -21.59
C LYS A 200 18.38 13.94 -22.15
N ILE A 201 17.78 12.76 -22.31
CA ILE A 201 18.35 11.65 -23.08
C ILE A 201 17.49 11.51 -24.32
N ASN A 202 18.00 11.88 -25.49
CA ASN A 202 17.17 12.04 -26.68
C ASN A 202 17.11 10.74 -27.52
N GLY A 203 15.97 10.06 -27.46
CA GLY A 203 15.68 8.83 -28.21
C GLY A 203 15.19 9.00 -29.66
N SER A 204 15.09 10.22 -30.19
CA SER A 204 14.45 10.47 -31.49
C SER A 204 15.28 10.06 -32.72
N PHE A 205 16.56 9.72 -32.56
CA PHE A 205 17.47 9.40 -33.67
C PHE A 205 18.13 8.04 -33.50
N THR A 206 18.52 7.42 -34.62
CA THR A 206 19.25 6.14 -34.63
C THR A 206 20.75 6.35 -34.79
N PRO A 207 21.61 5.51 -34.19
CA PRO A 207 21.30 4.59 -33.10
C PRO A 207 20.81 5.34 -31.86
N ILE A 208 19.87 4.74 -31.14
CA ILE A 208 19.24 5.33 -29.97
C ILE A 208 20.22 5.33 -28.78
N PRO A 209 20.31 6.39 -27.95
CA PRO A 209 21.18 6.38 -26.79
C PRO A 209 20.89 5.22 -25.84
N CYS A 210 21.90 4.49 -25.41
CA CYS A 210 21.73 3.30 -24.57
C CYS A 210 22.79 3.21 -23.47
N ASP A 211 22.51 2.43 -22.42
CA ASP A 211 23.46 2.12 -21.35
C ASP A 211 24.06 3.36 -20.65
N ASN A 212 23.35 4.50 -20.68
CA ASN A 212 23.80 5.71 -20.02
C ASN A 212 23.32 5.75 -18.58
N LYS A 213 24.17 6.24 -17.69
CA LYS A 213 23.93 6.28 -16.25
C LYS A 213 24.16 7.67 -15.70
N ILE A 214 23.21 8.17 -14.91
CA ILE A 214 23.34 9.44 -14.20
C ILE A 214 23.16 9.17 -12.70
N ILE A 215 24.13 9.56 -11.89
CA ILE A 215 24.10 9.39 -10.44
C ILE A 215 24.02 10.76 -9.79
N LEU A 216 22.98 10.99 -8.99
CA LEU A 216 22.80 12.18 -8.17
C LEU A 216 23.07 11.81 -6.70
N LYS A 217 23.95 12.55 -6.02
CA LYS A 217 24.30 12.24 -4.63
C LYS A 217 24.66 13.49 -3.81
N GLY A 218 24.72 13.32 -2.49
CA GLY A 218 24.99 14.42 -1.55
C GLY A 218 23.88 15.48 -1.59
N LYS A 219 24.21 16.73 -1.31
CA LYS A 219 23.29 17.89 -1.31
C LYS A 219 23.00 18.42 -2.72
N THR A 220 22.93 17.53 -3.70
CA THR A 220 22.65 17.88 -5.09
C THR A 220 21.23 18.40 -5.21
N ILE A 221 21.04 19.49 -5.95
CA ILE A 221 19.72 20.06 -6.25
C ILE A 221 19.50 19.92 -7.76
N VAL A 222 18.40 19.28 -8.13
CA VAL A 222 17.91 19.28 -9.51
C VAL A 222 16.59 20.03 -9.56
N SER A 223 16.57 21.13 -10.31
CA SER A 223 15.42 22.01 -10.42
C SER A 223 14.84 22.00 -11.83
N THR A 224 13.59 21.56 -11.96
CA THR A 224 12.80 21.67 -13.18
C THR A 224 11.89 22.89 -13.14
N THR A 225 11.19 23.16 -14.23
CA THR A 225 10.38 24.37 -14.38
C THR A 225 8.97 24.15 -13.86
N ASP A 226 8.19 25.23 -13.69
CA ASP A 226 6.83 25.08 -13.21
C ASP A 226 5.90 24.38 -14.25
N ASN A 227 4.67 24.12 -13.81
CA ASN A 227 3.70 23.26 -14.48
C ASN A 227 3.21 23.75 -15.86
N ILE A 228 3.72 24.89 -16.36
CA ILE A 228 3.23 25.52 -17.59
C ILE A 228 4.05 25.08 -18.82
N LYS A 229 5.32 24.65 -18.65
CA LYS A 229 6.23 24.50 -19.80
C LYS A 229 7.00 23.20 -19.88
N ASN A 230 7.40 22.57 -18.78
CA ASN A 230 7.92 21.19 -18.78
C ASN A 230 8.00 20.70 -17.33
N PRO A 231 7.31 19.62 -16.97
CA PRO A 231 7.13 19.28 -15.58
C PRO A 231 8.07 18.22 -15.04
N THR A 232 8.99 17.63 -15.83
CA THR A 232 9.82 16.49 -15.38
C THR A 232 11.31 16.82 -15.23
N ILE A 233 12.01 16.05 -14.40
CA ILE A 233 13.45 16.21 -14.18
C ILE A 233 14.29 15.54 -15.26
N VAL A 234 13.78 14.44 -15.82
CA VAL A 234 14.41 13.75 -16.95
C VAL A 234 13.41 13.56 -18.09
N GLY A 235 13.77 14.01 -19.29
CA GLY A 235 13.06 13.71 -20.53
C GLY A 235 13.78 12.61 -21.29
N TYR A 236 13.17 11.42 -21.37
CA TYR A 236 13.77 10.26 -22.02
C TYR A 236 13.45 10.15 -23.51
N GLY A 237 12.43 10.85 -24.03
CA GLY A 237 12.02 10.77 -25.43
C GLY A 237 11.67 9.36 -25.94
N MET A 238 11.66 8.36 -25.06
CA MET A 238 11.48 6.93 -25.29
C MET A 238 11.35 6.20 -23.94
N ASN A 239 11.01 4.91 -23.97
CA ASN A 239 11.07 4.07 -22.77
C ASN A 239 12.54 3.84 -22.35
N PRO A 240 12.98 4.34 -21.18
CA PRO A 240 14.36 4.23 -20.73
C PRO A 240 14.80 2.80 -20.45
N ASP A 241 13.88 1.91 -20.03
CA ASP A 241 14.21 0.53 -19.65
C ASP A 241 14.60 -0.31 -20.87
N LYS A 242 14.03 -0.02 -22.05
CA LYS A 242 14.34 -0.72 -23.30
C LYS A 242 15.81 -0.56 -23.73
N TYR A 243 16.43 0.56 -23.35
CA TYR A 243 17.79 0.92 -23.75
C TYR A 243 18.73 1.07 -22.55
N ASN A 244 18.33 0.58 -21.37
CA ASN A 244 19.14 0.60 -20.15
C ASN A 244 19.69 1.99 -19.79
N ASN A 245 18.90 3.05 -20.00
CA ASN A 245 19.26 4.38 -19.51
C ASN A 245 18.72 4.54 -18.08
N VAL A 246 19.60 4.87 -17.13
CA VAL A 246 19.27 4.86 -15.70
C VAL A 246 19.67 6.16 -15.03
N ILE A 247 18.79 6.68 -14.19
CA ILE A 247 19.10 7.71 -13.21
C ILE A 247 19.02 7.12 -11.81
N MET A 248 19.99 7.44 -10.96
CA MET A 248 20.12 6.91 -9.61
C MET A 248 20.21 8.06 -8.61
N LEU A 249 19.56 7.88 -7.47
CA LEU A 249 19.72 8.73 -6.30
C LEU A 249 20.52 7.95 -5.26
N GLU A 250 21.68 8.47 -4.84
CA GLU A 250 22.47 7.90 -3.74
C GLU A 250 22.35 8.81 -2.50
N GLY A 251 21.69 8.29 -1.48
CA GLY A 251 21.40 9.01 -0.24
C GLY A 251 20.07 9.78 -0.27
N THR A 252 19.75 10.43 0.84
CA THR A 252 18.45 11.11 1.06
C THR A 252 18.51 12.62 0.91
N ASP A 253 19.70 13.19 0.71
CA ASP A 253 19.93 14.65 0.72
C ASP A 253 19.72 15.31 -0.64
N VAL A 254 19.49 14.51 -1.71
CA VAL A 254 19.22 15.02 -3.05
C VAL A 254 17.84 15.68 -3.07
N GLN A 255 17.78 16.91 -3.58
CA GLN A 255 16.53 17.68 -3.67
C GLN A 255 16.07 17.74 -5.13
N LEU A 256 14.86 17.25 -5.36
CA LEU A 256 14.18 17.28 -6.64
C LEU A 256 13.01 18.25 -6.53
N GLN A 257 13.10 19.39 -7.21
CA GLN A 257 12.18 20.51 -6.98
C GLN A 257 11.82 21.25 -8.27
N ASP A 258 10.76 22.05 -8.21
CA ASP A 258 10.45 23.03 -9.25
C ASP A 258 11.30 24.31 -9.10
N GLN A 259 11.08 25.27 -10.00
CA GLN A 259 11.80 26.54 -10.03
C GLN A 259 11.51 27.47 -8.84
N ASN A 260 10.44 27.18 -8.09
CA ASN A 260 10.05 27.90 -6.88
C ASN A 260 10.51 27.19 -5.60
N GLY A 261 11.21 26.04 -5.72
CA GLY A 261 11.66 25.24 -4.60
C GLY A 261 10.61 24.30 -4.01
N LYS A 262 9.49 24.06 -4.71
CA LYS A 262 8.49 23.08 -4.28
C LYS A 262 8.98 21.67 -4.63
N PRO A 263 8.88 20.69 -3.72
CA PRO A 263 9.25 19.30 -4.01
C PRO A 263 8.46 18.72 -5.19
N CYS A 264 9.14 17.96 -6.04
CA CYS A 264 8.52 17.18 -7.10
C CYS A 264 7.90 15.88 -6.55
N VAL A 265 6.85 15.41 -7.21
CA VAL A 265 6.30 14.06 -7.11
C VAL A 265 7.33 13.07 -7.63
N ILE A 266 7.66 12.06 -6.82
CA ILE A 266 8.65 11.04 -7.17
C ILE A 266 7.97 9.87 -7.88
N ILE A 267 8.63 9.34 -8.91
CA ILE A 267 8.20 8.17 -9.66
C ILE A 267 9.28 7.11 -9.50
N ASN A 268 8.89 5.98 -8.93
CA ASN A 268 9.76 4.84 -8.74
C ASN A 268 9.34 3.69 -9.66
N LYS A 269 10.30 2.84 -9.98
CA LYS A 269 10.07 1.55 -10.63
C LYS A 269 9.42 0.57 -9.64
N PRO A 270 8.87 -0.57 -10.12
CA PRO A 270 8.30 -1.60 -9.25
C PRO A 270 9.24 -2.12 -8.16
N ASP A 271 10.56 -2.09 -8.40
CA ASP A 271 11.59 -2.52 -7.43
C ASP A 271 11.96 -1.43 -6.39
N GLY A 272 11.30 -0.27 -6.45
CA GLY A 272 11.56 0.88 -5.57
C GLY A 272 12.71 1.79 -6.02
N SER A 273 13.42 1.46 -7.11
CA SER A 273 14.45 2.34 -7.65
C SER A 273 13.85 3.58 -8.31
N PHE A 274 14.61 4.68 -8.31
CA PHE A 274 14.17 5.95 -8.88
C PHE A 274 14.03 5.85 -10.41
N ARG A 275 12.93 6.38 -10.95
CA ARG A 275 12.72 6.51 -12.40
C ARG A 275 12.84 7.97 -12.84
N ASN A 276 12.03 8.82 -12.23
CA ASN A 276 11.89 10.23 -12.60
C ASN A 276 11.19 11.01 -11.47
N ALA A 277 11.08 12.32 -11.64
CA ALA A 277 10.26 13.16 -10.78
C ALA A 277 9.54 14.22 -11.61
N ALA A 278 8.36 14.62 -11.16
CA ALA A 278 7.50 15.58 -11.85
C ALA A 278 6.88 16.62 -10.91
N VAL A 279 6.49 17.80 -11.39
CA VAL A 279 5.95 18.88 -10.53
C VAL A 279 4.50 18.65 -10.05
N SER A 280 3.78 17.69 -10.64
CA SER A 280 2.39 17.37 -10.28
C SER A 280 2.03 15.89 -10.52
N ILE A 281 0.89 15.46 -9.95
CA ILE A 281 0.33 14.12 -10.11
C ILE A 281 0.08 13.79 -11.58
N VAL A 282 -0.56 14.72 -12.31
CA VAL A 282 -0.94 14.51 -13.72
C VAL A 282 0.31 14.35 -14.57
N THR A 283 1.29 15.23 -14.36
CA THR A 283 2.55 15.22 -15.10
C THR A 283 3.49 14.08 -14.73
N ALA A 284 3.24 13.40 -13.61
CA ALA A 284 3.95 12.18 -13.27
C ALA A 284 3.49 11.00 -14.12
N ILE A 285 2.33 11.13 -14.78
CA ILE A 285 1.73 10.09 -15.61
C ILE A 285 1.98 10.40 -17.08
N ASP A 286 1.63 11.61 -17.51
CA ASP A 286 1.63 12.05 -18.90
C ASP A 286 2.00 13.52 -19.00
N PHE A 287 2.78 13.86 -20.02
CA PHE A 287 2.97 15.23 -20.47
C PHE A 287 2.28 15.42 -21.82
N GLY A 288 1.14 16.10 -21.80
CA GLY A 288 0.37 16.42 -22.99
C GLY A 288 0.66 17.81 -23.54
N GLU A 289 1.03 17.92 -24.82
CA GLU A 289 1.32 19.20 -25.49
C GLU A 289 0.58 19.33 -26.83
N LEU A 290 0.06 20.53 -27.08
CA LEU A 290 -0.55 20.88 -28.36
C LEU A 290 0.51 21.35 -29.34
N TYR A 291 0.69 20.63 -30.45
CA TYR A 291 1.56 21.04 -31.55
C TYR A 291 0.76 21.17 -32.86
N GLY A 292 0.57 22.42 -33.29
CA GLY A 292 -0.31 22.75 -34.40
C GLY A 292 -1.77 22.43 -34.09
N SER A 293 -2.38 21.52 -34.86
CA SER A 293 -3.74 21.04 -34.64
C SER A 293 -3.82 19.69 -33.91
N THR A 294 -2.68 19.13 -33.47
CA THR A 294 -2.63 17.79 -32.84
C THR A 294 -2.13 17.90 -31.40
N TYR A 295 -2.79 17.19 -30.49
CA TYR A 295 -2.37 17.04 -29.11
C TYR A 295 -1.61 15.73 -28.95
N TYR A 296 -0.38 15.83 -28.47
CA TYR A 296 0.53 14.70 -28.29
C TYR A 296 0.66 14.35 -26.82
N HIS A 297 0.79 13.05 -26.54
CA HIS A 297 1.04 12.51 -25.21
C HIS A 297 2.47 11.97 -25.11
N GLU A 298 3.17 12.34 -24.05
CA GLU A 298 4.44 11.75 -23.65
C GLU A 298 4.23 11.02 -22.32
N GLY A 299 4.14 9.69 -22.38
CA GLY A 299 4.01 8.85 -21.18
C GLY A 299 5.26 8.94 -20.28
N ILE A 300 5.06 9.34 -19.03
CA ILE A 300 6.11 9.53 -18.03
C ILE A 300 6.21 8.32 -17.10
N ALA A 301 5.06 7.84 -16.61
CA ALA A 301 4.96 6.59 -15.86
C ALA A 301 4.69 5.42 -16.80
N TYR A 302 5.24 4.26 -16.46
CA TYR A 302 5.10 3.00 -17.17
C TYR A 302 4.41 1.96 -16.29
N ALA A 303 3.99 0.86 -16.91
CA ALA A 303 3.28 -0.21 -16.21
C ALA A 303 4.05 -0.70 -14.97
N GLY A 304 3.38 -0.69 -13.82
CA GLY A 304 3.95 -1.11 -12.53
C GLY A 304 4.68 -0.01 -11.74
N ASP A 305 4.92 1.16 -12.32
CA ASP A 305 5.57 2.26 -11.62
C ASP A 305 4.74 2.76 -10.43
N ILE A 306 5.44 3.29 -9.43
CA ILE A 306 4.87 3.79 -8.18
C ILE A 306 5.08 5.30 -8.12
N ILE A 307 3.98 6.04 -8.17
CA ILE A 307 3.92 7.49 -8.00
C ILE A 307 3.76 7.78 -6.52
N MET A 308 4.80 8.32 -5.89
CA MET A 308 4.88 8.57 -4.46
C MET A 308 4.27 9.93 -4.12
N ILE A 309 3.12 9.93 -3.45
CA ILE A 309 2.40 11.14 -3.01
C ILE A 309 1.93 11.02 -1.56
N PRO A 310 2.86 10.87 -0.60
CA PRO A 310 2.56 10.53 0.79
C PRO A 310 1.77 11.63 1.53
N ASP A 311 1.78 12.86 1.01
CA ASP A 311 1.10 14.00 1.60
C ASP A 311 -0.30 14.25 0.98
N THR A 312 -0.69 13.47 -0.02
CA THR A 312 -1.97 13.63 -0.74
C THR A 312 -2.88 12.45 -0.47
N THR A 313 -4.16 12.72 -0.22
CA THR A 313 -5.19 11.69 -0.04
C THR A 313 -5.64 11.09 -1.37
N ILE A 314 -6.30 9.95 -1.32
CA ILE A 314 -6.95 9.32 -2.48
C ILE A 314 -7.97 10.25 -3.11
N ALA A 315 -8.75 10.98 -2.30
CA ALA A 315 -9.76 11.92 -2.80
C ALA A 315 -9.11 13.07 -3.58
N GLU A 316 -8.09 13.72 -3.01
CA GLU A 316 -7.36 14.80 -3.69
C GLU A 316 -6.65 14.32 -4.97
N THR A 317 -6.13 13.09 -4.95
CA THR A 317 -5.53 12.45 -6.13
C THR A 317 -6.58 12.25 -7.22
N LEU A 318 -7.75 11.71 -6.87
CA LEU A 318 -8.86 11.49 -7.78
C LEU A 318 -9.39 12.81 -8.36
N ASP A 319 -9.48 13.86 -7.54
CA ASP A 319 -9.88 15.21 -7.97
C ASP A 319 -8.87 15.79 -8.96
N ALA A 320 -7.56 15.66 -8.69
CA ALA A 320 -6.51 16.12 -9.59
C ALA A 320 -6.55 15.40 -10.95
N LEU A 321 -6.79 14.09 -10.95
CA LEU A 321 -6.95 13.29 -12.17
C LEU A 321 -8.20 13.70 -12.97
N ASN A 322 -9.33 13.92 -12.28
CA ASN A 322 -10.57 14.36 -12.91
C ASN A 322 -10.49 15.79 -13.45
N ALA A 323 -9.73 16.67 -12.79
CA ALA A 323 -9.51 18.04 -13.27
C ALA A 323 -8.67 18.10 -14.56
N ALA A 324 -7.90 17.06 -14.88
CA ALA A 324 -7.11 16.96 -16.11
C ALA A 324 -7.96 16.50 -17.30
N GLU A 325 -9.08 17.18 -17.54
CA GLU A 325 -10.06 16.81 -18.58
C GLU A 325 -9.41 16.74 -19.97
N TYR A 326 -8.48 17.64 -20.30
CA TYR A 326 -7.83 17.66 -21.60
C TYR A 326 -6.82 16.53 -21.83
N THR A 327 -6.38 15.89 -20.74
CA THR A 327 -5.50 14.72 -20.82
C THR A 327 -6.33 13.44 -21.01
N PHE A 328 -7.44 13.32 -20.28
CA PHE A 328 -8.12 12.03 -20.13
C PHE A 328 -9.50 11.94 -20.79
N PHE A 329 -10.23 13.05 -20.98
CA PHE A 329 -11.67 13.00 -21.25
C PHE A 329 -12.17 13.91 -22.37
N LYS A 330 -11.41 14.92 -22.78
CA LYS A 330 -11.87 15.94 -23.72
C LYS A 330 -10.75 16.47 -24.62
N ALA A 331 -11.01 16.60 -25.91
CA ALA A 331 -10.09 17.27 -26.83
C ALA A 331 -9.94 18.77 -26.49
N PRO A 332 -8.72 19.32 -26.47
CA PRO A 332 -8.50 20.76 -26.37
C PRO A 332 -8.94 21.47 -27.66
N THR A 333 -9.12 22.79 -27.61
CA THR A 333 -9.51 23.60 -28.78
C THR A 333 -8.31 24.35 -29.36
N VAL A 334 -8.28 24.49 -30.69
CA VAL A 334 -7.29 25.24 -31.45
C VAL A 334 -7.92 26.38 -32.24
N PRO A 335 -7.23 27.53 -32.41
CA PRO A 335 -7.71 28.61 -33.28
C PRO A 335 -7.89 28.15 -34.73
N SER A 336 -8.94 28.64 -35.39
CA SER A 336 -9.20 28.42 -36.82
C SER A 336 -9.79 29.68 -37.47
N ASP A 337 -9.81 29.73 -38.81
CA ASP A 337 -10.38 30.84 -39.58
C ASP A 337 -11.88 31.10 -39.28
N GLN A 338 -12.57 30.14 -38.64
CA GLN A 338 -13.98 30.22 -38.24
C GLN A 338 -14.18 30.28 -36.71
N GLY A 339 -13.13 30.52 -35.92
CA GLY A 339 -13.18 30.59 -34.46
C GLY A 339 -12.24 29.60 -33.80
N THR A 340 -12.78 28.52 -33.20
CA THR A 340 -11.97 27.43 -32.64
C THR A 340 -12.51 26.07 -33.08
N THR A 341 -11.63 25.12 -33.34
CA THR A 341 -11.96 23.72 -33.65
C THR A 341 -11.30 22.78 -32.65
N PRO A 342 -11.85 21.60 -32.35
CA PRO A 342 -11.15 20.60 -31.54
C PRO A 342 -9.81 20.20 -32.17
N ALA A 343 -8.81 19.96 -31.34
CA ALA A 343 -7.55 19.34 -31.77
C ALA A 343 -7.77 17.88 -32.18
N ILE A 344 -6.90 17.36 -33.05
CA ILE A 344 -6.70 15.93 -33.22
C ILE A 344 -6.16 15.41 -31.89
N TRP A 345 -6.91 14.55 -31.22
CA TRP A 345 -6.68 14.16 -29.84
C TRP A 345 -7.26 12.77 -29.57
N GLU A 346 -6.57 12.01 -28.74
CA GLU A 346 -7.05 10.76 -28.17
C GLU A 346 -6.86 10.82 -26.64
N PRO A 347 -7.74 10.20 -25.85
CA PRO A 347 -7.57 10.18 -24.40
C PRO A 347 -6.34 9.38 -24.01
N TYR A 348 -5.50 9.95 -23.14
CA TYR A 348 -4.41 9.18 -22.55
C TYR A 348 -4.96 8.09 -21.64
N VAL A 349 -4.50 6.85 -21.80
CA VAL A 349 -4.87 5.75 -20.92
C VAL A 349 -3.73 5.50 -19.94
N ILE A 350 -4.02 5.61 -18.64
CA ILE A 350 -3.02 5.31 -17.61
C ILE A 350 -2.54 3.85 -17.78
N PRO A 351 -1.22 3.60 -17.89
CA PRO A 351 -0.71 2.25 -18.05
C PRO A 351 -1.18 1.30 -16.93
N ASP A 352 -1.46 0.05 -17.31
CA ASP A 352 -1.89 -0.98 -16.36
C ASP A 352 -0.90 -1.12 -15.20
N SER A 353 -1.42 -1.33 -13.99
CA SER A 353 -0.63 -1.55 -12.77
C SER A 353 0.20 -0.35 -12.29
N VAL A 354 0.05 0.86 -12.85
CA VAL A 354 0.56 2.08 -12.19
C VAL A 354 -0.11 2.24 -10.83
N ILE A 355 0.68 2.56 -9.81
CA ILE A 355 0.25 2.70 -8.41
C ILE A 355 0.47 4.15 -7.97
N PHE A 356 -0.57 4.77 -7.42
CA PHE A 356 -0.44 6.01 -6.65
C PHE A 356 -0.36 5.64 -5.18
N ASP A 357 0.79 5.86 -4.53
CA ASP A 357 0.97 5.62 -3.09
C ASP A 357 0.60 6.89 -2.33
N CYS A 358 -0.67 6.97 -1.95
CA CYS A 358 -1.29 8.10 -1.26
C CYS A 358 -1.14 7.97 0.26
N LYS A 359 -1.44 9.05 0.97
CA LYS A 359 -1.44 9.13 2.44
C LYS A 359 -2.32 8.06 3.11
N ASP A 360 -3.50 7.80 2.55
CA ASP A 360 -4.58 7.00 3.13
C ASP A 360 -4.84 5.68 2.36
N GLY A 361 -3.96 5.32 1.42
CA GLY A 361 -4.01 4.04 0.70
C GLY A 361 -3.34 4.13 -0.67
N CYS A 362 -3.64 3.17 -1.54
CA CYS A 362 -3.13 3.14 -2.91
C CYS A 362 -4.26 3.10 -3.93
N LEU A 363 -4.12 3.89 -5.00
CA LEU A 363 -4.90 3.74 -6.22
C LEU A 363 -4.10 2.92 -7.23
N VAL A 364 -4.69 1.88 -7.81
CA VAL A 364 -4.02 0.99 -8.75
C VAL A 364 -4.78 0.96 -10.06
N ALA A 365 -4.12 1.30 -11.16
CA ALA A 365 -4.67 1.18 -12.50
C ALA A 365 -4.85 -0.31 -12.85
N LYS A 366 -5.99 -0.65 -13.48
CA LYS A 366 -6.44 -2.01 -13.83
C LYS A 366 -6.96 -2.85 -12.64
N GLU A 367 -8.17 -3.39 -12.80
CA GLU A 367 -8.84 -4.15 -11.74
C GLU A 367 -8.06 -5.39 -11.28
N SER A 368 -7.53 -6.18 -12.22
CA SER A 368 -6.77 -7.39 -11.92
C SER A 368 -5.46 -7.08 -11.18
N ALA A 369 -4.82 -5.95 -11.51
CA ALA A 369 -3.62 -5.48 -10.84
C ALA A 369 -3.95 -5.02 -9.41
N ALA A 370 -5.02 -4.25 -9.23
CA ALA A 370 -5.49 -3.82 -7.91
C ALA A 370 -5.77 -5.01 -6.98
N LYS A 371 -6.45 -6.05 -7.47
CA LYS A 371 -6.68 -7.30 -6.71
C LYS A 371 -5.37 -7.96 -6.28
N THR A 372 -4.44 -8.12 -7.22
CA THR A 372 -3.14 -8.76 -6.97
C THR A 372 -2.32 -7.96 -5.95
N TYR A 373 -2.28 -6.65 -6.10
CA TYR A 373 -1.56 -5.74 -5.21
C TYR A 373 -2.17 -5.73 -3.79
N ALA A 374 -3.51 -5.78 -3.68
CA ALA A 374 -4.20 -5.84 -2.39
C ALA A 374 -3.93 -7.14 -1.62
N ILE A 375 -3.80 -8.28 -2.32
CA ILE A 375 -3.42 -9.57 -1.71
C ILE A 375 -1.98 -9.53 -1.20
N ALA A 376 -1.06 -8.93 -1.99
CA ALA A 376 0.34 -8.79 -1.60
C ALA A 376 0.55 -7.77 -0.46
N ASN A 377 -0.35 -6.80 -0.32
CA ASN A 377 -0.25 -5.71 0.65
C ASN A 377 -1.51 -5.62 1.53
N PRO A 378 -1.83 -6.65 2.35
CA PRO A 378 -3.06 -6.70 3.12
C PRO A 378 -3.14 -5.61 4.20
N TYR A 379 -2.03 -4.93 4.51
CA TYR A 379 -2.02 -3.81 5.47
C TYR A 379 -2.25 -2.44 4.81
N LYS A 380 -2.12 -2.32 3.48
CA LYS A 380 -2.36 -1.06 2.74
C LYS A 380 -3.74 -1.09 2.11
N ARG A 381 -4.54 -0.02 2.28
CA ARG A 381 -5.87 0.05 1.65
C ARG A 381 -5.67 0.21 0.15
N VAL A 382 -6.33 -0.60 -0.66
CA VAL A 382 -6.11 -0.62 -2.11
C VAL A 382 -7.42 -0.44 -2.83
N TYR A 383 -7.42 0.49 -3.77
CA TYR A 383 -8.54 0.75 -4.65
C TYR A 383 -8.13 0.54 -6.10
N TRP A 384 -9.05 -0.01 -6.87
CA TRP A 384 -8.94 0.02 -8.31
C TRP A 384 -9.32 1.42 -8.81
N LEU A 385 -8.41 2.06 -9.54
CA LEU A 385 -8.66 3.27 -10.31
C LEU A 385 -9.25 2.89 -11.67
N ASN A 386 -10.55 3.14 -11.83
CA ASN A 386 -11.29 2.90 -13.06
C ASN A 386 -11.39 4.19 -13.88
N GLN A 387 -10.69 4.23 -15.00
CA GLN A 387 -10.79 5.33 -15.98
C GLN A 387 -12.02 5.11 -16.86
N GLY A 388 -13.10 5.84 -16.58
CA GLY A 388 -14.29 5.86 -17.43
C GLY A 388 -14.15 6.83 -18.61
N GLU A 389 -15.23 7.01 -19.38
CA GLU A 389 -15.22 7.91 -20.55
C GLU A 389 -15.20 9.41 -20.16
N LYS A 390 -15.69 9.76 -18.97
CA LYS A 390 -15.88 11.16 -18.54
C LYS A 390 -15.22 11.49 -17.21
N SER A 391 -14.85 10.48 -16.44
CA SER A 391 -14.25 10.64 -15.12
C SER A 391 -13.58 9.35 -14.67
N PHE A 392 -12.65 9.49 -13.74
CA PHE A 392 -12.17 8.42 -12.91
C PHE A 392 -13.16 8.09 -11.79
N SER A 393 -13.26 6.82 -11.48
CA SER A 393 -14.00 6.27 -10.34
C SER A 393 -13.12 5.25 -9.61
N ILE A 394 -13.47 4.96 -8.35
CA ILE A 394 -12.70 4.01 -7.54
C ILE A 394 -13.57 2.90 -7.00
N LYS A 395 -12.98 1.71 -6.83
CA LYS A 395 -13.62 0.57 -6.17
C LYS A 395 -12.66 -0.05 -5.16
N ASP A 396 -13.13 -0.21 -3.93
CA ASP A 396 -12.35 -0.79 -2.82
C ASP A 396 -12.10 -2.29 -3.07
N TYR A 397 -10.84 -2.70 -3.07
CA TYR A 397 -10.38 -4.08 -3.17
C TYR A 397 -9.61 -4.53 -1.92
N ALA A 398 -9.75 -3.82 -0.80
CA ALA A 398 -9.10 -4.18 0.46
C ALA A 398 -9.46 -5.63 0.85
N VAL A 399 -8.41 -6.45 0.98
CA VAL A 399 -8.49 -7.82 1.47
C VAL A 399 -8.49 -7.82 3.01
N ALA A 400 -9.15 -8.78 3.62
CA ALA A 400 -9.09 -8.94 5.07
C ALA A 400 -7.67 -9.31 5.52
N ILE A 401 -7.20 -8.70 6.60
CA ILE A 401 -5.95 -9.10 7.25
C ILE A 401 -6.22 -10.38 8.04
N GLU A 402 -5.46 -11.44 7.76
CA GLU A 402 -5.58 -12.71 8.47
C GLU A 402 -4.67 -12.73 9.71
N ILE A 403 -5.28 -12.94 10.89
CA ILE A 403 -4.56 -13.15 12.15
C ILE A 403 -4.57 -14.64 12.46
N LYS A 404 -3.42 -15.28 12.23
CA LYS A 404 -3.24 -16.74 12.37
C LYS A 404 -2.67 -17.16 13.71
N ASN A 405 -2.01 -16.25 14.40
CA ASN A 405 -1.36 -16.45 15.69
C ASN A 405 -1.60 -15.22 16.57
N ASP A 406 -1.32 -15.34 17.85
CA ASP A 406 -1.35 -14.22 18.79
C ASP A 406 -0.53 -13.04 18.25
N THR A 407 -1.20 -11.90 18.07
CA THR A 407 -0.66 -10.72 17.39
C THR A 407 -1.04 -9.46 18.16
N THR A 408 -0.09 -8.55 18.33
CA THR A 408 -0.33 -7.24 18.93
C THR A 408 -0.14 -6.14 17.90
N TRP A 409 -1.15 -5.30 17.72
CA TRP A 409 -1.04 -4.08 16.91
C TRP A 409 -0.80 -2.86 17.78
N VAL A 410 0.36 -2.25 17.56
CA VAL A 410 0.76 -0.96 18.13
C VAL A 410 0.59 0.19 17.15
N THR A 411 0.36 -0.12 15.87
CA THR A 411 0.09 0.82 14.79
C THR A 411 -1.37 0.68 14.35
N PRO A 412 -2.10 1.79 14.11
CA PRO A 412 -3.49 1.71 13.69
C PRO A 412 -3.62 1.27 12.23
N TYR A 413 -4.48 0.28 11.99
CA TYR A 413 -4.88 -0.16 10.64
C TYR A 413 -6.36 0.16 10.43
N SER A 414 -6.67 1.46 10.39
CA SER A 414 -8.04 1.95 10.28
C SER A 414 -8.71 1.51 8.97
N GLU A 415 -10.02 1.33 9.05
CA GLU A 415 -10.94 0.88 8.00
C GLU A 415 -10.55 -0.43 7.33
N ARG A 416 -9.76 -1.26 8.02
CA ARG A 416 -9.41 -2.59 7.55
C ARG A 416 -10.46 -3.63 7.91
N LYS A 417 -10.64 -4.57 6.99
CA LYS A 417 -11.26 -5.86 7.28
C LYS A 417 -10.24 -6.75 7.96
N VAL A 418 -10.65 -7.49 8.98
CA VAL A 418 -9.78 -8.37 9.77
C VAL A 418 -10.46 -9.69 10.00
N ASN A 419 -9.76 -10.79 9.76
CA ASN A 419 -10.20 -12.14 10.08
C ASN A 419 -9.29 -12.68 11.18
N VAL A 420 -9.85 -12.95 12.37
CA VAL A 420 -9.14 -13.61 13.46
C VAL A 420 -9.52 -15.09 13.43
N LEU A 421 -8.53 -15.93 13.16
CA LEU A 421 -8.74 -17.37 12.99
C LEU A 421 -8.80 -18.11 14.33
N ASP A 422 -9.29 -19.35 14.29
CA ASP A 422 -9.40 -20.24 15.46
C ASP A 422 -8.09 -20.31 16.25
N GLY A 423 -8.19 -20.07 17.56
CA GLY A 423 -7.07 -20.11 18.51
C GLY A 423 -6.16 -18.88 18.50
N ALA A 424 -6.38 -17.89 17.63
CA ALA A 424 -5.56 -16.68 17.58
C ALA A 424 -6.15 -15.53 18.42
N THR A 425 -5.27 -14.76 19.07
CA THR A 425 -5.63 -13.55 19.81
C THR A 425 -5.10 -12.29 19.13
N LEU A 426 -5.98 -11.36 18.76
CA LEU A 426 -5.59 -10.02 18.32
C LEU A 426 -5.68 -9.01 19.48
N THR A 427 -4.54 -8.47 19.90
CA THR A 427 -4.48 -7.40 20.91
C THR A 427 -4.25 -6.04 20.26
N LEU A 428 -5.15 -5.09 20.52
CA LEU A 428 -5.13 -3.75 19.94
C LEU A 428 -4.73 -2.73 21.01
N SER A 429 -3.54 -2.15 20.87
CA SER A 429 -2.94 -1.25 21.88
C SER A 429 -2.99 0.22 21.49
N THR A 430 -3.62 0.56 20.37
CA THR A 430 -3.77 1.93 19.87
C THR A 430 -5.19 2.15 19.36
N PRO A 431 -5.75 3.37 19.46
CA PRO A 431 -7.10 3.66 18.98
C PRO A 431 -7.18 3.44 17.47
N MET A 432 -8.26 2.80 17.00
CA MET A 432 -8.53 2.62 15.58
C MET A 432 -10.00 2.27 15.32
N VAL A 433 -10.45 2.54 14.10
CA VAL A 433 -11.79 2.16 13.62
C VAL A 433 -11.60 1.11 12.54
N LEU A 434 -11.98 -0.14 12.78
CA LEU A 434 -11.94 -1.22 11.80
C LEU A 434 -13.22 -1.21 10.94
N ASP A 435 -13.16 -1.80 9.75
CA ASP A 435 -14.34 -1.92 8.89
C ASP A 435 -15.20 -3.13 9.31
N THR A 436 -14.73 -4.33 9.00
CA THR A 436 -15.39 -5.59 9.39
C THR A 436 -14.40 -6.47 10.14
N VAL A 437 -14.76 -6.92 11.34
CA VAL A 437 -13.99 -7.93 12.08
C VAL A 437 -14.75 -9.25 12.02
N THR A 438 -14.16 -10.27 11.42
CA THR A 438 -14.68 -11.65 11.43
C THR A 438 -13.86 -12.48 12.41
N MET A 439 -14.52 -13.16 13.33
CA MET A 439 -13.90 -14.04 14.32
C MET A 439 -14.42 -15.46 14.13
N GLU A 440 -13.50 -16.42 14.02
CA GLU A 440 -13.84 -17.84 14.07
C GLU A 440 -14.08 -18.30 15.52
N GLU A 441 -14.74 -19.44 15.69
CA GLU A 441 -14.88 -20.09 17.00
C GLU A 441 -13.50 -20.34 17.62
N GLY A 442 -13.27 -19.81 18.83
CA GLY A 442 -11.98 -19.87 19.53
C GLY A 442 -11.07 -18.65 19.35
N ALA A 443 -11.36 -17.77 18.38
CA ALA A 443 -10.61 -16.53 18.16
C ALA A 443 -10.89 -15.50 19.27
N GLN A 444 -9.90 -14.68 19.60
CA GLN A 444 -10.03 -13.61 20.59
C GLN A 444 -9.61 -12.26 20.02
N LEU A 445 -10.30 -11.20 20.42
CA LEU A 445 -9.89 -9.82 20.15
C LEU A 445 -9.98 -9.02 21.45
N ARG A 446 -8.90 -8.34 21.80
CA ARG A 446 -8.82 -7.56 23.03
C ARG A 446 -8.34 -6.15 22.75
N SER A 447 -9.03 -5.16 23.31
CA SER A 447 -8.50 -3.80 23.44
C SER A 447 -7.64 -3.71 24.71
N ALA A 448 -6.40 -3.23 24.54
CA ALA A 448 -5.45 -2.99 25.63
C ALA A 448 -5.32 -1.49 25.98
N LEU A 449 -6.28 -0.67 25.54
CA LEU A 449 -6.31 0.75 25.84
C LEU A 449 -6.55 1.00 27.32
N THR A 450 -5.75 1.88 27.93
CA THR A 450 -5.88 2.28 29.34
C THR A 450 -6.58 3.63 29.52
N ASP A 451 -6.62 4.46 28.47
CA ASP A 451 -7.34 5.75 28.47
C ASP A 451 -8.79 5.54 28.04
N VAL A 452 -9.73 5.92 28.91
CA VAL A 452 -11.17 5.77 28.68
C VAL A 452 -11.72 6.64 27.56
N ASN A 453 -10.98 7.67 27.12
CA ASN A 453 -11.36 8.51 25.97
C ASN A 453 -10.97 7.90 24.63
N GLN A 454 -10.13 6.86 24.66
CA GLN A 454 -9.65 6.17 23.48
C GLN A 454 -10.50 4.94 23.18
N LYS A 455 -10.73 4.66 21.90
CA LYS A 455 -11.62 3.59 21.47
C LYS A 455 -11.02 2.76 20.36
N VAL A 456 -11.34 1.46 20.41
CA VAL A 456 -11.27 0.57 19.27
C VAL A 456 -12.71 0.24 18.89
N THR A 457 -13.07 0.47 17.63
CA THR A 457 -14.39 0.12 17.10
C THR A 457 -14.28 -0.69 15.81
N ALA A 458 -15.32 -1.42 15.44
CA ALA A 458 -15.52 -1.93 14.09
C ALA A 458 -16.89 -1.48 13.59
N LYS A 459 -17.06 -1.24 12.29
CA LYS A 459 -18.42 -0.98 11.74
C LYS A 459 -19.31 -2.21 11.84
N VAL A 460 -18.72 -3.41 11.74
CA VAL A 460 -19.41 -4.69 11.92
C VAL A 460 -18.49 -5.68 12.65
N LEU A 461 -18.98 -6.31 13.71
CA LEU A 461 -18.41 -7.53 14.28
C LEU A 461 -19.18 -8.73 13.73
N ARG A 462 -18.48 -9.72 13.22
CA ARG A 462 -19.02 -10.96 12.66
C ARG A 462 -18.40 -12.16 13.34
N PHE A 463 -19.23 -13.11 13.71
CA PHE A 463 -18.84 -14.40 14.26
C PHE A 463 -19.21 -15.52 13.28
N ALA A 464 -18.28 -16.44 13.05
CA ALA A 464 -18.47 -17.63 12.21
C ALA A 464 -18.47 -18.91 13.10
N PRO A 465 -19.62 -19.32 13.64
CA PRO A 465 -19.73 -20.53 14.46
C PRO A 465 -19.61 -21.83 13.65
N LYS A 466 -19.06 -22.87 14.28
CA LYS A 466 -19.05 -24.24 13.71
C LYS A 466 -20.29 -25.00 14.21
N LEU A 467 -21.44 -24.85 13.54
CA LEU A 467 -22.70 -25.53 13.93
C LEU A 467 -22.84 -26.92 13.29
N SER A 468 -23.59 -27.82 13.94
CA SER A 468 -23.90 -29.16 13.40
C SER A 468 -25.31 -29.59 13.78
N GLY A 469 -26.06 -30.19 12.85
CA GLY A 469 -27.50 -30.47 13.03
C GLY A 469 -27.81 -31.54 14.07
N ASN A 470 -26.79 -32.29 14.50
CA ASN A 470 -26.96 -33.38 15.47
C ASN A 470 -26.83 -32.91 16.93
N ASN A 471 -26.23 -31.73 17.18
CA ASN A 471 -25.89 -31.27 18.53
C ASN A 471 -26.17 -29.76 18.68
N TRP A 472 -26.69 -29.36 19.84
CA TRP A 472 -26.81 -27.95 20.19
C TRP A 472 -25.49 -27.43 20.73
N LYS A 473 -25.20 -26.17 20.42
CA LYS A 473 -24.08 -25.41 20.98
C LYS A 473 -24.57 -24.22 21.77
N ALA A 474 -24.00 -24.01 22.95
CA ALA A 474 -24.22 -22.80 23.74
C ALA A 474 -23.41 -21.64 23.15
N LEU A 475 -24.05 -20.83 22.31
CA LEU A 475 -23.45 -19.64 21.72
C LEU A 475 -24.11 -18.37 22.22
N GLY A 476 -23.32 -17.32 22.40
CA GLY A 476 -23.83 -16.01 22.79
C GLY A 476 -22.94 -14.87 22.32
N VAL A 477 -23.51 -13.88 21.65
CA VAL A 477 -22.82 -12.72 21.12
C VAL A 477 -22.79 -11.55 22.12
N PRO A 478 -21.77 -10.67 22.07
CA PRO A 478 -21.64 -9.52 22.97
C PRO A 478 -22.46 -8.28 22.51
N PHE A 479 -23.48 -8.48 21.66
CA PHE A 479 -24.32 -7.42 21.10
C PHE A 479 -25.77 -7.85 21.03
N THR A 480 -26.71 -6.90 21.17
CA THR A 480 -28.15 -7.18 21.27
C THR A 480 -28.85 -7.27 19.94
N SER A 481 -28.47 -6.42 18.98
CA SER A 481 -29.04 -6.41 17.63
C SER A 481 -28.13 -7.20 16.70
N LEU A 482 -28.65 -8.27 16.12
CA LEU A 482 -27.87 -9.23 15.35
C LEU A 482 -28.54 -9.55 14.01
N GLU A 483 -27.71 -9.76 12.99
CA GLU A 483 -28.10 -10.23 11.67
C GLU A 483 -27.46 -11.61 11.43
N VAL A 484 -28.28 -12.60 11.08
CA VAL A 484 -27.81 -13.94 10.69
C VAL A 484 -27.80 -14.04 9.17
N LYS A 485 -26.69 -14.51 8.59
CA LYS A 485 -26.56 -14.76 7.15
C LYS A 485 -26.13 -16.20 6.87
N ASP A 486 -26.68 -16.78 5.81
CA ASP A 486 -26.29 -18.08 5.27
C ASP A 486 -24.96 -18.02 4.47
N SER A 487 -24.50 -19.14 3.90
CA SER A 487 -23.26 -19.19 3.11
C SER A 487 -23.31 -18.34 1.83
N LYS A 488 -24.51 -18.00 1.36
CA LYS A 488 -24.73 -17.13 0.18
C LYS A 488 -24.82 -15.66 0.55
N GLY A 489 -24.78 -15.33 1.85
CA GLY A 489 -24.89 -13.98 2.37
C GLY A 489 -26.32 -13.45 2.45
N ALA A 490 -27.34 -14.31 2.30
CA ALA A 490 -28.73 -13.93 2.44
C ALA A 490 -29.12 -13.87 3.91
N SER A 491 -29.87 -12.82 4.30
CA SER A 491 -30.31 -12.64 5.68
C SER A 491 -31.39 -13.66 6.04
N VAL A 492 -31.23 -14.28 7.21
CA VAL A 492 -32.18 -15.23 7.80
C VAL A 492 -33.01 -14.48 8.83
N SER A 493 -34.26 -14.17 8.50
CA SER A 493 -35.11 -13.26 9.28
C SER A 493 -35.75 -13.91 10.52
N ALA A 494 -35.97 -15.22 10.51
CA ALA A 494 -36.57 -15.93 11.64
C ALA A 494 -36.11 -17.40 11.67
N PRO A 495 -35.92 -18.01 12.85
CA PRO A 495 -35.53 -19.42 12.94
C PRO A 495 -36.60 -20.37 12.35
N SER A 496 -37.89 -19.99 12.37
CA SER A 496 -38.99 -20.82 11.85
C SER A 496 -39.15 -20.79 10.33
N ALA A 497 -38.46 -19.89 9.62
CA ALA A 497 -38.54 -19.79 8.16
C ALA A 497 -37.72 -20.88 7.44
N GLN A 498 -37.14 -21.83 8.19
CA GLN A 498 -36.17 -22.80 7.69
C GLN A 498 -36.78 -24.20 7.59
N GLU A 499 -36.45 -24.91 6.50
CA GLU A 499 -36.81 -26.31 6.30
C GLU A 499 -36.13 -27.20 7.36
N ALA A 500 -36.82 -28.26 7.80
CA ALA A 500 -36.35 -29.16 8.86
C ALA A 500 -34.99 -29.81 8.55
N ASP A 501 -34.65 -29.97 7.26
CA ASP A 501 -33.45 -30.67 6.83
C ASP A 501 -32.26 -29.75 6.50
N ASN A 502 -32.46 -28.43 6.35
CA ASN A 502 -31.42 -27.50 5.89
C ASN A 502 -31.56 -26.09 6.51
N GLY A 503 -31.72 -26.04 7.83
CA GLY A 503 -32.03 -24.84 8.58
C GLY A 503 -31.06 -24.54 9.71
N ILE A 504 -31.22 -23.35 10.30
CA ILE A 504 -30.61 -22.93 11.57
C ILE A 504 -31.70 -22.75 12.62
N TRP A 505 -31.45 -23.27 13.82
CA TRP A 505 -32.38 -23.21 14.95
C TRP A 505 -31.75 -22.49 16.13
N PHE A 506 -32.60 -21.82 16.89
CA PHE A 506 -32.24 -21.10 18.10
C PHE A 506 -33.23 -21.45 19.21
N ALA A 507 -32.70 -21.77 20.39
CA ALA A 507 -33.50 -22.02 21.59
C ALA A 507 -32.98 -21.20 22.77
N ASP A 508 -33.91 -20.73 23.60
CA ASP A 508 -33.60 -19.94 24.80
C ASP A 508 -34.53 -20.36 25.96
N LEU A 509 -34.21 -19.92 27.18
CA LEU A 509 -34.97 -20.25 28.38
C LEU A 509 -36.40 -19.69 28.33
N LYS A 510 -37.37 -20.54 28.64
CA LYS A 510 -38.78 -20.19 28.72
C LYS A 510 -39.05 -19.36 29.96
N ASN A 511 -39.44 -18.09 29.74
CA ASN A 511 -39.87 -17.14 30.78
C ASN A 511 -38.86 -16.88 31.92
N ASN A 512 -37.58 -17.28 31.79
CA ASN A 512 -36.52 -17.13 32.79
C ASN A 512 -36.84 -17.68 34.21
N LYS A 513 -37.90 -18.48 34.36
CA LYS A 513 -38.37 -19.02 35.66
C LYS A 513 -38.46 -20.54 35.68
N THR A 514 -38.27 -21.16 34.53
CA THR A 514 -38.36 -22.61 34.38
C THR A 514 -37.17 -23.02 33.53
N PRO A 515 -36.40 -24.05 33.91
CA PRO A 515 -35.18 -24.42 33.21
C PRO A 515 -35.43 -25.02 31.81
N ILE A 516 -36.61 -24.83 31.22
CA ILE A 516 -37.01 -25.37 29.92
C ILE A 516 -36.50 -24.46 28.81
N PHE A 517 -35.88 -25.04 27.79
CA PHE A 517 -35.54 -24.32 26.57
C PHE A 517 -36.67 -24.45 25.56
N GLU A 518 -37.08 -23.34 24.96
CA GLU A 518 -38.04 -23.31 23.86
C GLU A 518 -37.34 -22.88 22.59
N VAL A 519 -37.57 -23.61 21.49
CA VAL A 519 -37.11 -23.15 20.17
C VAL A 519 -37.91 -21.91 19.80
N LYS A 520 -37.19 -20.83 19.55
CA LYS A 520 -37.81 -19.59 19.08
C LYS A 520 -38.20 -19.73 17.63
N THR A 521 -39.35 -19.19 17.27
CA THR A 521 -39.83 -19.17 15.90
C THR A 521 -39.74 -17.80 15.27
N ASP A 522 -39.69 -16.76 16.09
CA ASP A 522 -39.84 -15.36 15.69
C ASP A 522 -38.50 -14.64 15.53
N ASN A 523 -37.59 -14.74 16.49
CA ASN A 523 -36.33 -13.99 16.49
C ASN A 523 -35.16 -14.79 17.07
N PHE A 524 -33.94 -14.47 16.60
CA PHE A 524 -32.69 -14.92 17.23
C PHE A 524 -32.37 -14.06 18.45
N GLY A 525 -31.85 -14.68 19.52
CA GLY A 525 -31.43 -13.99 20.73
C GLY A 525 -29.90 -13.85 20.83
N ALA A 526 -29.45 -12.94 21.70
CA ALA A 526 -28.04 -12.68 21.92
C ALA A 526 -27.32 -13.83 22.65
N ALA A 527 -28.02 -14.68 23.39
CA ALA A 527 -27.47 -15.84 24.07
C ALA A 527 -28.47 -16.99 24.00
N GLY A 528 -28.00 -18.20 23.73
CA GLY A 528 -28.90 -19.35 23.65
C GLY A 528 -28.19 -20.61 23.18
N LEU A 529 -28.99 -21.61 22.85
CA LEU A 529 -28.58 -22.80 22.15
C LEU A 529 -28.77 -22.57 20.65
N TRP A 530 -27.77 -22.95 19.86
CA TRP A 530 -27.78 -22.87 18.40
C TRP A 530 -27.46 -24.22 17.78
N ALA A 531 -28.12 -24.56 16.68
CA ALA A 531 -27.84 -25.74 15.87
C ALA A 531 -28.12 -25.41 14.40
N ALA A 532 -27.46 -26.09 13.46
CA ALA A 532 -27.73 -25.90 12.05
C ALA A 532 -27.37 -27.14 11.21
N ASN A 533 -28.13 -27.41 10.15
CA ASN A 533 -27.88 -28.52 9.23
C ASN A 533 -27.55 -28.02 7.81
N GLY A 534 -26.58 -28.65 7.14
CA GLY A 534 -26.27 -28.46 5.72
C GLY A 534 -25.55 -27.18 5.30
N ASP A 535 -25.79 -26.04 5.96
CA ASP A 535 -25.22 -24.73 5.59
C ASP A 535 -24.25 -24.17 6.66
N THR A 536 -23.43 -23.17 6.30
CA THR A 536 -22.61 -22.38 7.22
C THR A 536 -23.24 -21.01 7.45
N TYR A 537 -23.23 -20.54 8.69
CA TYR A 537 -23.87 -19.28 9.06
C TYR A 537 -22.88 -18.29 9.65
N THR A 538 -23.19 -17.01 9.51
CA THR A 538 -22.47 -15.92 10.18
C THR A 538 -23.44 -15.07 10.98
N ILE A 539 -23.03 -14.69 12.19
CA ILE A 539 -23.82 -13.86 13.11
C ILE A 539 -23.10 -12.51 13.23
N SER A 540 -23.74 -11.44 12.80
CA SER A 540 -23.13 -10.10 12.71
C SER A 540 -23.85 -9.09 13.59
N SER A 541 -23.14 -8.07 14.09
CA SER A 541 -23.76 -6.94 14.76
C SER A 541 -24.50 -6.02 13.79
N GLU A 542 -25.67 -5.52 14.18
CA GLU A 542 -26.34 -4.45 13.44
C GLU A 542 -25.74 -3.09 13.83
N GLY A 543 -24.69 -2.71 13.11
CA GLY A 543 -23.97 -1.45 13.31
C GLY A 543 -22.68 -1.59 14.11
N ALA A 544 -22.11 -0.43 14.45
CA ALA A 544 -20.76 -0.34 14.98
C ALA A 544 -20.63 -1.00 16.37
N PHE A 545 -19.56 -1.77 16.54
CA PHE A 545 -19.21 -2.45 17.77
C PHE A 545 -17.98 -1.80 18.41
N GLU A 546 -18.03 -1.55 19.73
CA GLU A 546 -16.89 -1.02 20.50
C GLU A 546 -16.23 -2.16 21.28
N PHE A 547 -14.93 -2.38 21.02
CA PHE A 547 -14.15 -3.37 21.75
C PHE A 547 -13.68 -2.78 23.07
N LYS A 548 -14.46 -3.03 24.12
CA LYS A 548 -14.15 -2.64 25.50
C LYS A 548 -14.29 -3.83 26.43
N THR A 549 -13.63 -3.74 27.59
CA THR A 549 -13.84 -4.72 28.65
C THR A 549 -15.15 -4.40 29.37
N LEU A 550 -16.05 -5.37 29.40
CA LEU A 550 -17.30 -5.33 30.13
C LEU A 550 -17.22 -6.26 31.35
N GLU A 551 -17.89 -5.86 32.43
CA GLU A 551 -18.04 -6.70 33.62
C GLU A 551 -18.84 -7.97 33.30
N GLU A 552 -18.59 -9.03 34.08
CA GLU A 552 -19.34 -10.27 33.96
C GLU A 552 -20.84 -10.06 34.28
N PRO A 553 -21.76 -10.83 33.67
CA PRO A 553 -23.19 -10.74 33.97
C PRO A 553 -23.49 -11.11 35.44
N ALA A 554 -24.34 -10.31 36.10
CA ALA A 554 -24.76 -10.58 37.47
C ALA A 554 -25.75 -11.75 37.54
N ALA A 555 -25.58 -12.64 38.52
CA ALA A 555 -26.56 -13.67 38.82
C ALA A 555 -27.90 -13.07 39.27
N PRO A 556 -29.05 -13.68 38.92
CA PRO A 556 -30.35 -13.20 39.37
C PRO A 556 -30.51 -13.34 40.88
N THR A 557 -31.30 -12.44 41.49
CA THR A 557 -31.55 -12.42 42.95
C THR A 557 -32.87 -13.08 43.35
N GLU A 558 -33.82 -13.23 42.42
CA GLU A 558 -35.11 -13.86 42.67
C GLU A 558 -34.96 -15.39 42.64
N THR A 559 -35.37 -16.05 43.72
CA THR A 559 -35.30 -17.52 43.82
C THR A 559 -36.06 -18.22 42.70
N GLY A 560 -35.39 -19.18 42.04
CA GLY A 560 -35.94 -19.99 40.96
C GLY A 560 -35.81 -19.34 39.57
N THR A 561 -35.01 -18.26 39.46
CA THR A 561 -34.78 -17.55 38.19
C THR A 561 -33.55 -18.11 37.49
N PHE A 562 -33.66 -18.37 36.20
CA PHE A 562 -32.56 -18.77 35.34
C PHE A 562 -32.36 -17.72 34.25
N LEU A 563 -31.10 -17.36 33.99
CA LEU A 563 -30.74 -16.38 32.98
C LEU A 563 -29.72 -16.99 32.02
N MET A 564 -30.06 -17.02 30.73
CA MET A 564 -29.12 -17.37 29.67
C MET A 564 -28.30 -16.13 29.33
N CYS A 565 -26.99 -16.23 29.51
CA CYS A 565 -26.04 -15.12 29.37
C CYS A 565 -25.06 -15.41 28.24
N SER A 566 -24.59 -14.36 27.57
CA SER A 566 -23.42 -14.43 26.69
C SER A 566 -22.18 -13.94 27.44
N ASN A 567 -21.00 -14.37 26.99
CA ASN A 567 -19.79 -13.62 27.29
C ASN A 567 -19.93 -12.20 26.72
N PRO A 568 -19.92 -11.14 27.54
CA PRO A 568 -20.08 -9.78 27.06
C PRO A 568 -18.81 -9.26 26.36
N ASN A 569 -17.72 -10.02 26.36
CA ASN A 569 -16.44 -9.68 25.77
C ASN A 569 -16.12 -10.54 24.55
N THR A 570 -15.21 -10.05 23.71
CA THR A 570 -14.64 -10.77 22.54
C THR A 570 -13.36 -11.52 22.90
N PHE A 571 -13.12 -11.76 24.19
CA PHE A 571 -12.02 -12.52 24.74
C PHE A 571 -12.50 -13.36 25.92
N THR A 572 -11.72 -14.36 26.32
CA THR A 572 -12.06 -15.27 27.41
C THR A 572 -12.10 -14.52 28.74
N ILE A 573 -13.14 -14.76 29.53
CA ILE A 573 -13.26 -14.25 30.90
C ILE A 573 -13.35 -15.41 31.89
N THR A 574 -12.87 -15.20 33.11
CA THR A 574 -13.12 -16.12 34.23
C THR A 574 -14.22 -15.54 35.10
N LEU A 575 -15.31 -16.29 35.29
CA LEU A 575 -16.39 -15.83 36.16
C LEU A 575 -15.96 -15.89 37.63
N LYS A 576 -16.39 -14.91 38.43
CA LYS A 576 -16.18 -14.94 39.90
C LYS A 576 -17.21 -15.80 40.62
N GLN A 577 -18.32 -16.10 39.94
CA GLN A 577 -19.42 -16.92 40.42
C GLN A 577 -19.48 -18.27 39.70
N SER A 578 -20.21 -19.23 40.27
CA SER A 578 -20.52 -20.47 39.55
C SER A 578 -21.57 -20.23 38.48
N ALA A 579 -21.49 -20.97 37.38
CA ALA A 579 -22.45 -20.96 36.29
C ALA A 579 -22.67 -22.39 35.78
N TYR A 580 -23.75 -22.60 35.04
CA TYR A 580 -23.94 -23.86 34.33
C TYR A 580 -23.40 -23.76 32.90
N ILE A 581 -22.53 -24.70 32.54
CA ILE A 581 -21.82 -24.76 31.26
C ILE A 581 -22.31 -25.98 30.49
N LEU A 582 -22.65 -25.80 29.22
CA LEU A 582 -23.08 -26.90 28.36
C LEU A 582 -21.94 -27.91 28.20
N THR A 583 -22.24 -29.18 28.44
CA THR A 583 -21.33 -30.30 28.22
C THR A 583 -20.98 -30.44 26.74
N ALA A 584 -19.80 -31.00 26.46
CA ALA A 584 -19.30 -31.15 25.09
C ALA A 584 -20.20 -32.02 24.19
N ASP A 585 -20.98 -32.93 24.77
CA ASP A 585 -21.96 -33.75 24.04
C ASP A 585 -23.32 -33.05 23.85
N GLY A 586 -23.50 -31.85 24.40
CA GLY A 586 -24.70 -31.04 24.24
C GLY A 586 -25.93 -31.57 24.98
N THR A 587 -25.74 -32.46 25.98
CA THR A 587 -26.84 -33.14 26.66
C THR A 587 -27.22 -32.55 28.01
N SER A 588 -26.36 -31.75 28.64
CA SER A 588 -26.67 -31.11 29.91
C SER A 588 -25.86 -29.83 30.11
N PHE A 589 -26.37 -28.91 30.92
CA PHE A 589 -25.56 -27.86 31.51
C PHE A 589 -25.12 -28.29 32.92
N GLU A 590 -23.83 -28.35 33.17
CA GLU A 590 -23.26 -28.75 34.45
C GLU A 590 -22.74 -27.53 35.21
N GLN A 591 -22.95 -27.52 36.52
CA GLN A 591 -22.46 -26.44 37.36
C GLN A 591 -20.94 -26.50 37.48
N GLU A 592 -20.28 -25.40 37.14
CA GLU A 592 -18.84 -25.22 37.30
C GLU A 592 -18.56 -24.03 38.23
N ALA A 593 -17.56 -24.18 39.09
CA ALA A 593 -17.07 -23.10 39.94
C ALA A 593 -16.03 -22.27 39.17
N ASN A 594 -16.24 -20.95 39.11
CA ASN A 594 -15.33 -20.02 38.45
C ASN A 594 -14.94 -20.41 37.01
N PRO A 595 -15.90 -20.77 36.15
CA PRO A 595 -15.59 -21.27 34.81
C PRO A 595 -14.93 -20.20 33.93
N GLU A 596 -14.10 -20.66 33.01
CA GLU A 596 -13.63 -19.85 31.88
C GLU A 596 -14.68 -19.86 30.77
N ILE A 597 -15.17 -18.67 30.42
CA ILE A 597 -16.13 -18.48 29.35
C ILE A 597 -15.39 -17.93 28.14
N LYS A 598 -15.35 -18.71 27.07
CA LYS A 598 -14.74 -18.33 25.79
C LYS A 598 -15.56 -17.19 25.14
N PRO A 599 -14.96 -16.41 24.22
CA PRO A 599 -15.75 -15.48 23.42
C PRO A 599 -16.80 -16.25 22.62
N PHE A 600 -17.95 -15.60 22.42
CA PHE A 600 -19.10 -16.17 21.73
C PHE A 600 -19.76 -17.40 22.39
N GLN A 601 -19.38 -17.75 23.62
CA GLN A 601 -19.98 -18.81 24.40
C GLN A 601 -21.14 -18.27 25.25
N SER A 602 -22.24 -19.02 25.34
CA SER A 602 -23.31 -18.76 26.30
C SER A 602 -23.26 -19.71 27.50
N PHE A 603 -23.88 -19.30 28.60
CA PHE A 603 -23.92 -20.03 29.87
C PHE A 603 -25.17 -19.63 30.66
N VAL A 604 -25.54 -20.45 31.65
CA VAL A 604 -26.73 -20.19 32.48
C VAL A 604 -26.32 -19.74 33.88
N LEU A 605 -26.92 -18.66 34.36
CA LEU A 605 -26.84 -18.21 35.75
C LEU A 605 -28.17 -18.45 36.48
N THR A 606 -28.10 -18.64 37.79
CA THR A 606 -29.27 -18.70 38.67
C THR A 606 -28.96 -18.06 40.02
N ASP A 607 -29.96 -17.92 40.88
CA ASP A 607 -29.79 -17.36 42.20
C ASP A 607 -29.05 -18.31 43.15
N ALA A 608 -28.44 -17.77 44.20
CA ALA A 608 -27.62 -18.55 45.13
C ALA A 608 -28.35 -19.74 45.78
N LYS A 609 -29.66 -19.64 46.03
CA LYS A 609 -30.42 -20.71 46.67
C LYS A 609 -30.64 -21.86 45.69
N THR A 610 -31.07 -21.56 44.47
CA THR A 610 -31.25 -22.56 43.41
C THR A 610 -29.92 -23.20 43.00
N LEU A 611 -28.86 -22.39 42.94
CA LEU A 611 -27.48 -22.84 42.66
C LEU A 611 -26.93 -23.80 43.73
N SER A 612 -27.42 -23.71 44.96
CA SER A 612 -27.01 -24.61 46.05
C SER A 612 -27.70 -25.98 46.00
N THR A 613 -28.84 -26.07 45.32
CA THR A 613 -29.65 -27.30 45.25
C THR A 613 -29.52 -28.01 43.90
N LEU A 614 -29.42 -27.28 42.80
CA LEU A 614 -29.33 -27.83 41.45
C LEU A 614 -27.88 -27.91 40.99
N ARG A 615 -27.47 -29.09 40.52
CA ARG A 615 -26.10 -29.33 40.00
C ARG A 615 -26.04 -29.42 38.48
N SER A 616 -27.12 -29.86 37.84
CA SER A 616 -27.18 -30.04 36.39
C SER A 616 -28.56 -29.71 35.84
N LEU A 617 -28.61 -29.22 34.60
CA LEU A 617 -29.82 -29.00 33.81
C LEU A 617 -29.76 -29.91 32.57
N ARG A 618 -30.54 -31.00 32.54
CA ARG A 618 -30.48 -31.98 31.42
C ARG A 618 -31.35 -31.56 30.24
N ILE A 619 -30.78 -31.60 29.03
CA ILE A 619 -31.52 -31.48 27.77
C ILE A 619 -32.05 -32.88 27.41
N GLY A 620 -33.37 -33.02 27.19
CA GLY A 620 -34.08 -34.32 27.13
C GLY A 620 -33.59 -35.34 26.10
N ASP A 621 -34.13 -36.57 26.18
CA ASP A 621 -33.71 -37.83 25.52
C ASP A 621 -33.16 -37.71 24.08
N GLY A 622 -31.86 -37.41 23.96
CA GLY A 622 -30.93 -37.89 22.92
C GLY A 622 -31.15 -37.49 21.46
N VAL A 623 -32.27 -36.86 21.10
CA VAL A 623 -32.52 -36.23 19.79
C VAL A 623 -33.29 -34.96 20.04
N VAL A 624 -32.62 -33.82 19.88
CA VAL A 624 -33.19 -32.55 20.29
C VAL A 624 -34.22 -32.09 19.29
N THR A 625 -35.47 -32.14 19.71
CA THR A 625 -36.62 -31.59 18.98
C THR A 625 -37.13 -30.36 19.75
N GLY A 626 -37.65 -29.36 19.05
CA GLY A 626 -37.78 -28.00 19.56
C GLY A 626 -38.73 -27.72 20.73
N ASN A 627 -39.25 -28.76 21.38
CA ASN A 627 -40.16 -28.71 22.52
C ASN A 627 -39.65 -29.52 23.73
N GLN A 628 -38.34 -29.75 23.87
CA GLN A 628 -37.80 -30.55 24.95
C GLN A 628 -37.83 -29.82 26.31
N THR A 629 -38.54 -30.42 27.26
CA THR A 629 -38.50 -30.04 28.68
C THR A 629 -37.16 -30.49 29.27
N ILE A 630 -36.43 -29.55 29.87
CA ILE A 630 -35.25 -29.87 30.68
C ILE A 630 -35.70 -30.29 32.06
N GLU A 631 -35.18 -31.40 32.54
CA GLU A 631 -35.44 -31.87 33.89
C GLU A 631 -34.35 -31.35 34.84
N PRO A 632 -34.69 -30.46 35.78
CA PRO A 632 -33.77 -30.08 36.84
C PRO A 632 -33.49 -31.28 37.72
N VAL A 633 -32.22 -31.44 38.09
CA VAL A 633 -31.78 -32.52 38.95
C VAL A 633 -31.47 -31.95 40.34
N ASP A 634 -32.42 -32.13 41.26
CA ASP A 634 -32.34 -31.66 42.65
C ASP A 634 -31.41 -32.53 43.51
N GLY A 635 -30.48 -31.89 44.22
CA GLY A 635 -29.77 -32.43 45.38
C GLY A 635 -28.72 -33.50 45.12
N TYR A 636 -28.68 -34.13 43.94
CA TYR A 636 -27.63 -35.05 43.49
C TYR A 636 -27.80 -35.35 42.00
N TYR A 637 -26.70 -35.53 41.27
CA TYR A 637 -26.75 -35.97 39.88
C TYR A 637 -25.90 -37.21 39.65
N VAL A 638 -26.23 -37.92 38.57
CA VAL A 638 -25.66 -39.23 38.28
C VAL A 638 -24.93 -39.19 36.94
N THR A 639 -23.65 -39.51 36.94
CA THR A 639 -22.87 -39.76 35.71
C THR A 639 -22.55 -41.24 35.54
N THR A 640 -22.04 -41.62 34.37
CA THR A 640 -21.59 -42.99 34.11
C THR A 640 -20.13 -43.01 33.70
N ASP A 641 -19.40 -44.01 34.19
CA ASP A 641 -18.06 -44.37 33.74
C ASP A 641 -18.09 -45.84 33.27
N ARG A 642 -17.02 -46.37 32.68
CA ARG A 642 -16.98 -47.76 32.18
C ARG A 642 -17.35 -48.75 33.28
N GLY A 643 -18.53 -49.36 33.17
CA GLY A 643 -19.06 -50.31 34.16
C GLY A 643 -19.39 -49.70 35.53
N ALA A 644 -19.58 -48.38 35.65
CA ALA A 644 -19.89 -47.74 36.92
C ALA A 644 -20.91 -46.60 36.78
N ILE A 645 -21.72 -46.43 37.82
CA ILE A 645 -22.53 -45.26 38.08
C ILE A 645 -21.79 -44.40 39.10
N VAL A 646 -21.63 -43.11 38.86
CA VAL A 646 -21.00 -42.17 39.80
C VAL A 646 -22.05 -41.23 40.34
N ILE A 647 -22.17 -41.16 41.67
CA ILE A 647 -23.10 -40.25 42.34
C ILE A 647 -22.35 -39.01 42.79
N HIS A 648 -22.90 -37.84 42.48
CA HIS A 648 -22.40 -36.56 42.96
C HIS A 648 -23.46 -35.91 43.85
N THR A 649 -23.12 -35.61 45.09
CA THR A 649 -24.08 -35.13 46.10
C THR A 649 -23.39 -34.26 47.17
N PRO A 650 -23.97 -33.12 47.61
CA PRO A 650 -23.34 -32.22 48.57
C PRO A 650 -23.33 -32.73 50.01
N GLU A 651 -24.25 -33.64 50.36
CA GLU A 651 -24.34 -34.27 51.68
C GLU A 651 -24.59 -35.77 51.49
N PRO A 652 -24.13 -36.64 52.40
CA PRO A 652 -24.43 -38.06 52.32
C PRO A 652 -25.93 -38.32 52.19
N MET A 653 -26.33 -39.12 51.20
CA MET A 653 -27.74 -39.43 50.97
C MET A 653 -27.99 -40.87 50.56
N ASP A 654 -29.18 -41.39 50.83
CA ASP A 654 -29.58 -42.73 50.42
C ASP A 654 -29.91 -42.80 48.93
N VAL A 655 -29.22 -43.71 48.21
CA VAL A 655 -29.46 -43.96 46.80
C VAL A 655 -29.89 -45.40 46.56
N VAL A 656 -30.94 -45.58 45.74
CA VAL A 656 -31.39 -46.87 45.21
C VAL A 656 -31.16 -46.90 43.70
N ILE A 657 -30.41 -47.89 43.23
CA ILE A 657 -30.17 -48.17 41.82
C ILE A 657 -30.96 -49.41 41.43
N ILE A 658 -31.81 -49.33 40.42
CA ILE A 658 -32.67 -50.42 39.95
C ILE A 658 -32.41 -50.64 38.46
N GLY A 659 -32.01 -51.85 38.07
CA GLY A 659 -31.94 -52.19 36.65
C GLY A 659 -33.34 -52.25 36.04
N MET A 660 -33.48 -51.99 34.73
CA MET A 660 -34.78 -52.08 34.04
C MET A 660 -35.44 -53.48 34.08
N ASN A 661 -34.71 -54.50 34.51
CA ASN A 661 -35.24 -55.83 34.84
C ASN A 661 -35.94 -55.89 36.22
N GLY A 662 -36.10 -54.75 36.91
CA GLY A 662 -36.72 -54.61 38.22
C GLY A 662 -35.83 -55.02 39.40
N LYS A 663 -34.58 -55.42 39.18
CA LYS A 663 -33.67 -55.81 40.25
C LYS A 663 -32.92 -54.61 40.80
N VAL A 664 -32.88 -54.48 42.13
CA VAL A 664 -32.04 -53.50 42.83
C VAL A 664 -30.58 -53.89 42.63
N ALA A 665 -29.82 -53.02 41.95
CA ALA A 665 -28.38 -53.17 41.73
C ALA A 665 -27.56 -52.61 42.91
N TYR A 666 -28.06 -51.58 43.59
CA TYR A 666 -27.43 -50.98 44.77
C TYR A 666 -28.46 -50.28 45.66
N ARG A 667 -28.25 -50.32 46.98
CA ARG A 667 -28.99 -49.52 47.95
C ARG A 667 -28.10 -49.17 49.13
N GLY A 668 -27.96 -47.89 49.42
CA GLY A 668 -27.25 -47.42 50.61
C GLY A 668 -26.94 -45.94 50.55
N GLU A 669 -26.44 -45.41 51.66
CA GLU A 669 -25.93 -44.05 51.74
C GLU A 669 -24.70 -43.89 50.83
N VAL A 670 -24.65 -42.78 50.10
CA VAL A 670 -23.55 -42.44 49.20
C VAL A 670 -23.06 -41.03 49.47
N THR A 671 -21.75 -40.85 49.30
CA THR A 671 -21.09 -39.54 49.36
C THR A 671 -20.70 -39.06 47.97
N ASP A 672 -20.32 -37.79 47.85
CA ASP A 672 -19.87 -37.20 46.59
C ASP A 672 -18.76 -38.03 45.91
N GLY A 673 -18.86 -38.18 44.58
CA GLY A 673 -17.91 -38.93 43.75
C GLY A 673 -17.93 -40.46 43.92
N GLN A 674 -18.86 -41.02 44.70
CA GLN A 674 -18.90 -42.46 44.96
C GLN A 674 -19.22 -43.26 43.68
N ARG A 675 -18.33 -44.19 43.35
CA ARG A 675 -18.46 -45.08 42.20
C ARG A 675 -19.12 -46.40 42.58
N ILE A 676 -20.22 -46.72 41.91
CA ILE A 676 -21.01 -47.93 42.13
C ILE A 676 -20.91 -48.79 40.87
N MET A 677 -20.22 -49.91 40.99
CA MET A 677 -19.97 -50.81 39.86
C MET A 677 -21.24 -51.57 39.47
N VAL A 678 -21.63 -51.48 38.21
CA VAL A 678 -22.81 -52.18 37.66
C VAL A 678 -22.53 -52.68 36.24
N PRO A 679 -23.12 -53.81 35.80
CA PRO A 679 -23.02 -54.27 34.42
C PRO A 679 -23.53 -53.24 33.41
N SER A 680 -23.11 -53.32 32.15
CA SER A 680 -23.68 -52.52 31.06
C SER A 680 -25.20 -52.69 31.00
N GLY A 681 -25.95 -51.59 30.94
CA GLY A 681 -27.41 -51.65 31.00
C GLY A 681 -28.05 -50.30 31.33
N ILE A 682 -29.38 -50.29 31.37
CA ILE A 682 -30.18 -49.12 31.76
C ILE A 682 -30.62 -49.29 33.21
N TYR A 683 -30.38 -48.26 34.02
CA TYR A 683 -30.69 -48.22 35.44
C TYR A 683 -31.52 -46.99 35.78
N ALA A 684 -32.44 -47.12 36.72
CA ALA A 684 -33.09 -46.01 37.42
C ALA A 684 -32.37 -45.80 38.76
N VAL A 685 -31.81 -44.61 38.97
CA VAL A 685 -31.13 -44.20 40.19
C VAL A 685 -32.01 -43.18 40.88
N ASN A 686 -32.73 -43.58 41.94
CA ASN A 686 -33.71 -42.74 42.64
C ASN A 686 -34.66 -41.96 41.69
N GLY A 687 -35.02 -42.58 40.55
CA GLY A 687 -35.88 -41.99 39.51
C GLY A 687 -35.15 -41.48 38.27
N GLN A 688 -33.82 -41.26 38.32
CA GLN A 688 -33.03 -40.86 37.15
C GLN A 688 -32.64 -42.05 36.28
N LEU A 689 -33.04 -42.05 35.00
CA LEU A 689 -32.57 -43.04 34.04
C LEU A 689 -31.14 -42.74 33.61
N VAL A 690 -30.28 -43.76 33.68
CA VAL A 690 -28.88 -43.71 33.23
C VAL A 690 -28.51 -44.97 32.47
N ARG A 691 -27.66 -44.83 31.44
CA ARG A 691 -27.17 -45.93 30.62
C ARG A 691 -25.68 -46.14 30.86
N VAL A 692 -25.33 -47.28 31.43
CA VAL A 692 -23.93 -47.67 31.65
C VAL A 692 -23.45 -48.44 30.43
N LYS A 693 -22.35 -47.96 29.83
CA LYS A 693 -21.68 -48.60 28.68
C LYS A 693 -20.78 -49.74 29.11
#